data_AF-A0A8S1RBB2-F1
#
_entry.id   AF-A0A8S1RBB2-F1
#
_cell.length_a   1.000
_cell.length_b   1.000
_cell.length_c   1.000
_cell.angle_alpha   90.00
_cell.angle_beta   90.00
_cell.angle_gamma   90.00
#
_symmetry.space_group_name_H-M   'P 1'
#
loop_
_entity.id
_entity.type
_entity.pdbx_description
1 polymer ?
#
loop_
_entity_poly.entity_id
_entity_poly.type
_entity_poly.pdbx_seq_one_letter_code
_entity_poly.pdbx_strand_id
1 'polypeptide(L)'
;MIYKLIQRVSYFDTFGAEVKLNFRKKETHQSPFGGFCTILMVAVLAIVFIQGAISLIKQETFTISSNKVLNIDPPSTILNYNDYMMAFQVENPIINGTKQLIDFTYTQYEQNLNENGTLNKIEKYSLPLEQCTVDHFQDFNQSTVYNKILKDQLHGYYCLPLNYKLNLEGTYKSNTFQYGRITALLCSSNTCYSSQEIQQFQLQGYFNNSFKINTLMLNRVSNLNLQSNYISYIYSDFYISTKLGLETKTDVYLEKQTMKIENSVVPGIKDINYQHVFSIVENKLTPNAVYTSNITKVASFYIRLSQSETQYLKQYYRVDELISYVGGITKFLATVLGYFILRYNETGLQIKMANALYQFDMPEKKKGELVFSFQSLVTKIIDSMKSVDDVVQKFKHSAHRVIHMTRVATALKLPISSTQQYDQKEQDNVSVHTHRVQIMSHDVHYGNLKSEKSIDQTHENHHQPNLDKDKEKFLDQFIKLILESKKKLSFGVLFIVKQVCDSFKKKSTTNYQARIFEKSRKMILTDMDILVVLNKLQEIEKFKYIFLNKTQRKVFNYLPKPVVFVGENQQNRQEVRHIDDHLSENDMANKKNDMLKLKSSSKSLLGGRQTFNTEKKFKRLYKAYESLALNENNYNNEDCQYQQFQDNVDQNNENTEQSLNKRLLKMVEPTIQYSFNSLIELEKISRQSKNKKKKVITPALKNRMVQLDSQNEEGEEDNDNDNDMDCITLKGSKRDQQTRRSPNSLSNFNLKKTHQTLASSGRQHQEIKLTKIQSKQDLIDIEVFSS
;
A
#
# COMPACT_ATOMS: atom_id res chain seq x y z
N MET A 1 -9.45 -13.47 -20.66
CA MET A 1 -8.33 -12.53 -20.95
C MET A 1 -7.62 -12.06 -19.67
N ILE A 2 -8.32 -11.35 -18.78
CA ILE A 2 -7.83 -10.69 -17.54
C ILE A 2 -6.70 -11.42 -16.78
N TYR A 3 -6.85 -12.72 -16.50
CA TYR A 3 -5.83 -13.48 -15.75
C TYR A 3 -4.42 -13.45 -16.38
N LYS A 4 -4.32 -13.51 -17.72
CA LYS A 4 -3.03 -13.38 -18.43
C LYS A 4 -2.44 -11.98 -18.30
N LEU A 5 -3.28 -10.95 -18.21
CA LEU A 5 -2.85 -9.56 -17.99
C LEU A 5 -2.34 -9.36 -16.56
N ILE A 6 -3.06 -9.89 -15.56
CA ILE A 6 -2.60 -9.88 -14.15
C ILE A 6 -1.25 -10.59 -13.99
N GLN A 7 -1.04 -11.71 -14.69
CA GLN A 7 0.27 -12.40 -14.72
C GLN A 7 1.37 -11.54 -15.37
N ARG A 8 1.08 -10.87 -16.49
CA ARG A 8 2.04 -9.93 -17.12
C ARG A 8 2.38 -8.76 -16.22
N VAL A 9 1.40 -8.12 -15.58
CA VAL A 9 1.63 -7.02 -14.62
C VAL A 9 2.55 -7.47 -13.49
N SER A 10 2.38 -8.69 -12.96
CA SER A 10 3.26 -9.20 -11.90
C SER A 10 4.73 -9.39 -12.31
N TYR A 11 5.06 -9.45 -13.61
CA TYR A 11 6.46 -9.52 -14.05
C TYR A 11 7.20 -8.19 -13.88
N PHE A 12 6.49 -7.05 -13.89
CA PHE A 12 7.04 -5.71 -13.65
C PHE A 12 7.23 -5.39 -12.15
N ASP A 13 7.01 -6.34 -11.24
CA ASP A 13 7.26 -6.16 -9.81
C ASP A 13 8.78 -6.21 -9.53
N THR A 14 9.40 -5.03 -9.48
CA THR A 14 10.81 -4.83 -9.12
C THR A 14 11.10 -5.04 -7.63
N PHE A 15 10.07 -5.16 -6.79
CA PHE A 15 10.18 -5.31 -5.34
C PHE A 15 9.76 -6.73 -4.89
N GLY A 16 10.00 -7.72 -5.76
CA GLY A 16 9.72 -9.13 -5.50
C GLY A 16 10.49 -9.65 -4.29
N ALA A 17 9.81 -10.32 -3.35
CA ALA A 17 10.46 -10.86 -2.16
C ALA A 17 11.29 -12.11 -2.48
N GLU A 18 12.55 -12.14 -2.05
CA GLU A 18 13.43 -13.30 -2.22
C GLU A 18 12.90 -14.55 -1.51
N VAL A 19 13.09 -15.70 -2.15
CA VAL A 19 12.65 -17.00 -1.66
C VAL A 19 13.88 -17.85 -1.32
N LYS A 20 14.32 -17.79 -0.06
CA LYS A 20 15.55 -18.44 0.47
C LYS A 20 15.70 -19.94 0.16
N LEU A 21 14.61 -20.63 -0.19
CA LEU A 21 14.60 -22.01 -0.68
C LEU A 21 13.64 -22.11 -1.87
N ASN A 22 14.17 -22.55 -3.02
CA ASN A 22 13.63 -22.35 -4.37
C ASN A 22 12.19 -22.88 -4.60
N PHE A 23 11.17 -22.11 -4.19
CA PHE A 23 9.79 -22.58 -4.08
C PHE A 23 9.12 -22.70 -5.45
N ARG A 24 9.02 -23.95 -5.95
CA ARG A 24 8.51 -24.29 -7.29
C ARG A 24 9.39 -23.75 -8.43
N LYS A 25 10.72 -23.77 -8.26
CA LYS A 25 11.70 -23.23 -9.23
C LYS A 25 11.47 -21.72 -9.49
N LYS A 26 11.30 -20.95 -8.41
CA LYS A 26 11.26 -19.49 -8.43
C LYS A 26 12.07 -18.94 -7.26
N GLU A 27 12.99 -18.04 -7.61
CA GLU A 27 13.89 -17.35 -6.68
C GLU A 27 13.23 -16.13 -6.04
N THR A 28 12.28 -15.48 -6.72
CA THR A 28 11.52 -14.34 -6.20
C THR A 28 10.01 -14.57 -6.25
N HIS A 29 9.33 -14.02 -5.25
CA HIS A 29 7.88 -13.91 -5.17
C HIS A 29 7.44 -12.49 -5.54
N GLN A 30 7.07 -12.33 -6.80
CA GLN A 30 6.40 -11.14 -7.32
C GLN A 30 4.88 -11.18 -7.07
N SER A 31 4.23 -10.01 -7.02
CA SER A 31 2.78 -9.85 -6.97
C SER A 31 2.27 -8.88 -8.04
N PRO A 32 1.00 -9.02 -8.49
CA PRO A 32 0.40 -8.05 -9.41
C PRO A 32 0.16 -6.68 -8.75
N PHE A 33 0.16 -6.61 -7.40
CA PHE A 33 0.09 -5.34 -6.67
C PHE A 33 1.42 -4.58 -6.75
N GLY A 34 2.55 -5.25 -6.48
CA GLY A 34 3.89 -4.67 -6.62
C GLY A 34 4.13 -4.19 -8.06
N GLY A 35 3.81 -5.02 -9.06
CA GLY A 35 3.90 -4.62 -10.46
C GLY A 35 3.03 -3.42 -10.84
N PHE A 36 1.79 -3.33 -10.32
CA PHE A 36 0.94 -2.13 -10.51
C PHE A 36 1.56 -0.88 -9.85
N CYS A 37 2.08 -1.00 -8.63
CA CYS A 37 2.74 0.11 -7.95
C CYS A 37 4.04 0.54 -8.65
N THR A 38 4.81 -0.38 -9.23
CA THR A 38 5.99 -0.05 -10.05
C THR A 38 5.59 0.69 -11.33
N ILE A 39 4.54 0.25 -12.04
CA ILE A 39 4.01 0.95 -13.22
C ILE A 39 3.53 2.37 -12.84
N LEU A 40 2.82 2.52 -11.71
CA LEU A 40 2.38 3.82 -11.20
C LEU A 40 3.56 4.73 -10.84
N MET A 41 4.61 4.19 -10.20
CA MET A 41 5.83 4.93 -9.89
C MET A 41 6.53 5.44 -11.16
N VAL A 42 6.68 4.58 -12.18
CA VAL A 42 7.25 4.97 -13.48
C VAL A 42 6.40 6.04 -14.17
N ALA A 43 5.06 5.94 -14.12
CA ALA A 43 4.17 6.94 -14.69
C ALA A 43 4.29 8.31 -13.99
N VAL A 44 4.36 8.33 -12.65
CA VAL A 44 4.56 9.57 -11.87
C VAL A 44 5.93 10.19 -12.18
N LEU A 45 7.00 9.39 -12.22
CA LEU A 45 8.34 9.86 -12.55
C LEU A 45 8.42 10.41 -13.98
N ALA A 46 7.74 9.77 -14.95
CA ALA A 46 7.66 10.26 -16.31
C ALA A 46 6.92 11.62 -16.40
N ILE A 47 5.82 11.80 -15.65
CA ILE A 47 5.09 13.08 -15.59
C ILE A 47 5.99 14.18 -15.01
N VAL A 48 6.68 13.93 -13.89
CA VAL A 48 7.59 14.91 -13.27
C VAL A 48 8.77 15.25 -14.20
N PHE A 49 9.34 14.25 -14.87
CA PHE A 49 10.43 14.47 -15.83
C PHE A 49 9.97 15.29 -17.05
N ILE A 50 8.79 15.00 -17.61
CA ILE A 50 8.21 15.76 -18.73
C ILE A 50 7.90 17.21 -18.32
N GLN A 51 7.34 17.43 -17.13
CA GLN A 51 7.07 18.78 -16.62
C GLN A 51 8.37 19.57 -16.40
N GLY A 52 9.38 18.96 -15.78
CA GLY A 52 10.70 19.57 -15.61
C GLY A 52 11.40 19.89 -16.94
N ALA A 53 11.33 18.97 -17.90
CA ALA A 53 11.88 19.17 -19.24
C ALA A 53 11.17 20.32 -20.01
N ILE A 54 9.84 20.44 -19.89
CA ILE A 54 9.09 21.57 -20.49
C ILE A 54 9.51 22.89 -19.85
N SER A 55 9.62 22.95 -18.52
CA SER A 55 10.00 24.19 -17.80
C SER A 55 11.43 24.63 -18.13
N LEU A 56 12.35 23.67 -18.27
CA LEU A 56 13.72 23.86 -18.72
C LEU A 56 13.80 24.33 -20.19
N ILE A 57 13.03 23.73 -21.11
CA ILE A 57 12.98 24.15 -22.53
C ILE A 57 12.45 25.60 -22.65
N LYS A 58 11.47 25.98 -21.82
CA LYS A 58 10.92 27.33 -21.79
C LYS A 58 11.76 28.34 -21.00
N GLN A 59 12.81 27.90 -20.29
CA GLN A 59 13.62 28.74 -19.41
C GLN A 59 12.80 29.46 -18.31
N GLU A 60 11.71 28.84 -17.83
CA GLU A 60 10.83 29.40 -16.79
C GLU A 60 11.52 29.51 -15.42
N THR A 61 12.53 28.69 -15.15
CA THR A 61 13.23 28.61 -13.86
C THR A 61 14.71 28.99 -13.97
N PHE A 62 15.12 29.94 -13.14
CA PHE A 62 16.49 30.44 -13.04
C PHE A 62 16.81 30.84 -11.59
N THR A 63 18.09 30.85 -11.24
CA THR A 63 18.62 31.42 -10.00
C THR A 63 19.32 32.74 -10.30
N ILE A 64 19.10 33.75 -9.44
CA ILE A 64 19.85 34.99 -9.43
C ILE A 64 20.77 34.98 -8.21
N SER A 65 22.03 35.32 -8.41
CA SER A 65 22.95 35.73 -7.35
C SER A 65 23.49 37.12 -7.65
N SER A 66 23.87 37.87 -6.61
CA SER A 66 24.47 39.19 -6.72
C SER A 66 25.66 39.29 -5.76
N ASN A 67 26.74 39.91 -6.22
CA ASN A 67 27.95 40.15 -5.45
C ASN A 67 28.42 41.59 -5.67
N LYS A 68 28.76 42.33 -4.61
CA LYS A 68 29.25 43.71 -4.70
C LYS A 68 30.76 43.71 -4.52
N VAL A 69 31.47 43.98 -5.62
CA VAL A 69 32.93 43.97 -5.69
C VAL A 69 33.45 45.41 -5.53
N LEU A 70 34.48 45.59 -4.70
CA LEU A 70 35.23 46.84 -4.63
C LEU A 70 36.39 46.78 -5.63
N ASN A 71 36.29 47.55 -6.72
CA ASN A 71 37.41 47.82 -7.59
C ASN A 71 38.04 49.17 -7.23
N ILE A 72 39.29 49.14 -6.75
CA ILE A 72 40.04 50.34 -6.37
C ILE A 72 40.38 51.19 -7.60
N ASP A 73 40.53 50.55 -8.78
CA ASP A 73 40.87 51.19 -10.05
C ASP A 73 39.89 50.76 -11.17
N PRO A 74 38.72 51.41 -11.29
CA PRO A 74 37.73 51.10 -12.32
C PRO A 74 38.31 51.22 -13.74
N PRO A 75 38.17 50.20 -14.62
CA PRO A 75 38.73 50.24 -15.96
C PRO A 75 38.06 51.32 -16.82
N SER A 76 38.75 51.78 -17.87
CA SER A 76 38.20 52.72 -18.84
C SER A 76 36.85 52.27 -19.41
N THR A 77 35.85 53.16 -19.33
CA THR A 77 34.50 52.97 -19.87
C THR A 77 34.11 54.18 -20.71
N ILE A 78 33.43 53.93 -21.83
CA ILE A 78 32.96 54.98 -22.75
C ILE A 78 31.44 54.98 -22.68
N LEU A 79 30.86 56.05 -22.15
CA LEU A 79 29.42 56.28 -22.11
C LEU A 79 28.99 57.18 -23.27
N ASN A 80 27.78 56.97 -23.75
CA ASN A 80 27.11 57.77 -24.78
C ASN A 80 25.67 58.06 -24.35
N TYR A 81 24.92 58.79 -25.18
CA TYR A 81 23.53 59.20 -24.91
C TYR A 81 22.54 58.05 -24.64
N ASN A 82 22.83 56.81 -25.07
CA ASN A 82 22.04 55.64 -24.70
C ASN A 82 22.38 55.16 -23.28
N ASP A 83 23.67 55.14 -22.90
CA ASP A 83 24.13 54.57 -21.62
C ASP A 83 23.87 55.49 -20.43
N TYR A 84 23.96 56.80 -20.66
CA TYR A 84 23.75 57.83 -19.66
C TYR A 84 23.22 59.11 -20.33
N MET A 85 22.42 59.87 -19.61
CA MET A 85 22.01 61.22 -19.98
C MET A 85 21.83 62.04 -18.70
N MET A 86 22.24 63.30 -18.74
CA MET A 86 22.01 64.24 -17.66
C MET A 86 21.57 65.58 -18.23
N ALA A 87 20.51 66.13 -17.63
CA ALA A 87 19.88 67.38 -18.01
C ALA A 87 19.83 68.35 -16.83
N PHE A 88 19.90 69.65 -17.12
CA PHE A 88 19.98 70.72 -16.13
C PHE A 88 18.97 71.83 -16.41
N GLN A 89 18.26 72.27 -15.37
CA GLN A 89 17.37 73.44 -15.42
C GLN A 89 17.73 74.39 -14.28
N VAL A 90 17.74 75.70 -14.55
CA VAL A 90 17.87 76.73 -13.53
C VAL A 90 16.49 77.27 -13.18
N GLU A 91 16.11 77.23 -11.91
CA GLU A 91 14.94 77.94 -11.39
C GLU A 91 15.24 79.45 -11.45
N ASN A 92 14.72 80.14 -12.47
CA ASN A 92 15.05 81.56 -12.71
C ASN A 92 14.55 82.43 -11.54
N PRO A 93 15.43 83.13 -10.79
CA PRO A 93 15.01 84.01 -9.70
C PRO A 93 14.34 85.31 -10.20
N ILE A 94 14.42 85.61 -11.50
CA ILE A 94 13.80 86.79 -12.11
C ILE A 94 12.42 86.40 -12.66
N ILE A 95 11.38 86.79 -11.93
CA ILE A 95 9.98 86.61 -12.34
C ILE A 95 9.75 87.30 -13.70
N ASN A 96 9.15 86.59 -14.65
CA ASN A 96 8.92 87.01 -16.04
C ASN A 96 10.19 87.28 -16.88
N GLY A 97 11.36 86.77 -16.46
CA GLY A 97 12.61 86.90 -17.22
C GLY A 97 12.63 86.03 -18.49
N THR A 98 12.75 86.66 -19.66
CA THR A 98 12.86 85.99 -20.99
C THR A 98 14.29 85.72 -21.45
N LYS A 99 15.28 86.35 -20.82
CA LYS A 99 16.72 86.13 -21.09
C LYS A 99 17.26 84.99 -20.24
N GLN A 100 18.29 84.32 -20.73
CA GLN A 100 19.01 83.27 -19.99
C GLN A 100 20.05 83.89 -19.04
N LEU A 101 20.20 83.29 -17.86
CA LEU A 101 21.16 83.73 -16.82
C LEU A 101 22.44 82.88 -16.81
N ILE A 102 22.31 81.58 -17.12
CA ILE A 102 23.37 80.58 -16.95
C ILE A 102 23.46 79.70 -18.19
N ASP A 103 24.68 79.52 -18.68
CA ASP A 103 25.04 78.51 -19.68
C ASP A 103 25.61 77.27 -18.98
N PHE A 104 25.43 76.10 -19.58
CA PHE A 104 26.07 74.86 -19.14
C PHE A 104 27.12 74.42 -20.16
N THR A 105 28.32 74.08 -19.67
CA THR A 105 29.41 73.57 -20.51
C THR A 105 29.95 72.28 -19.91
N TYR A 106 29.95 71.22 -20.71
CA TYR A 106 30.61 69.95 -20.43
C TYR A 106 32.09 70.03 -20.78
N THR A 107 32.96 69.45 -19.96
CA THR A 107 34.40 69.39 -20.19
C THR A 107 34.94 68.01 -19.78
N GLN A 108 35.60 67.30 -20.71
CA GLN A 108 36.30 66.05 -20.41
C GLN A 108 37.70 66.34 -19.86
N TYR A 109 38.02 65.76 -18.71
CA TYR A 109 39.36 65.78 -18.14
C TYR A 109 40.00 64.41 -18.13
N GLU A 110 41.33 64.42 -18.22
CA GLU A 110 42.23 63.33 -17.90
C GLU A 110 43.25 63.84 -16.89
N GLN A 111 43.48 63.09 -15.82
CA GLN A 111 44.57 63.34 -14.88
C GLN A 111 45.49 62.13 -14.87
N ASN A 112 46.78 62.36 -15.13
CA ASN A 112 47.80 61.32 -15.10
C ASN A 112 48.75 61.59 -13.93
N LEU A 113 48.97 60.57 -13.11
CA LEU A 113 49.92 60.59 -12.00
C LEU A 113 51.28 60.12 -12.51
N ASN A 114 52.26 61.03 -12.57
CA ASN A 114 53.63 60.65 -12.91
C ASN A 114 54.27 59.84 -11.78
N GLU A 115 55.31 59.06 -12.08
CA GLU A 115 56.09 58.28 -11.07
C GLU A 115 56.60 59.15 -9.90
N ASN A 116 56.88 60.42 -10.18
CA ASN A 116 57.29 61.44 -9.18
C ASN A 116 56.14 61.94 -8.27
N GLY A 117 54.95 61.33 -8.33
CA GLY A 117 53.77 61.73 -7.55
C GLY A 117 53.08 63.02 -8.02
N THR A 118 53.54 63.64 -9.11
CA THR A 118 52.94 64.87 -9.66
C THR A 118 51.74 64.55 -10.56
N LEU A 119 50.59 65.16 -10.26
CA LEU A 119 49.37 65.06 -11.06
C LEU A 119 49.41 66.06 -12.22
N ASN A 120 49.55 65.58 -13.46
CA ASN A 120 49.30 66.37 -14.65
C ASN A 120 47.80 66.33 -14.99
N LYS A 121 47.15 67.47 -15.20
CA LYS A 121 45.73 67.57 -15.54
C LYS A 121 45.56 68.17 -16.94
N ILE A 122 44.99 67.40 -17.85
CA ILE A 122 44.80 67.73 -19.26
C ILE A 122 43.30 67.89 -19.54
N GLU A 123 42.92 68.99 -20.18
CA GLU A 123 41.60 69.20 -20.76
C GLU A 123 41.57 68.59 -22.18
N LYS A 124 40.64 67.68 -22.46
CA LYS A 124 40.62 66.93 -23.74
C LYS A 124 39.72 67.59 -24.78
N TYR A 125 38.50 67.95 -24.38
CA TYR A 125 37.53 68.68 -25.18
C TYR A 125 36.45 69.29 -24.28
N SER A 126 35.78 70.31 -24.80
CA SER A 126 34.70 71.04 -24.13
C SER A 126 33.52 71.18 -25.09
N LEU A 127 32.30 71.00 -24.61
CA LEU A 127 31.06 71.01 -25.40
C LEU A 127 30.00 71.85 -24.68
N PRO A 128 29.29 72.77 -25.36
CA PRO A 128 28.07 73.36 -24.81
C PRO A 128 26.99 72.27 -24.68
N LEU A 129 26.08 72.43 -23.72
CA LEU A 129 24.87 71.62 -23.65
C LEU A 129 23.79 72.20 -24.59
N GLU A 130 22.98 71.35 -25.21
CA GLU A 130 21.89 71.75 -26.10
C GLU A 130 20.52 71.64 -25.43
N GLN A 131 19.46 72.23 -26.00
CA GLN A 131 18.13 72.14 -25.41
C GLN A 131 17.60 70.69 -25.49
N CYS A 132 17.10 70.16 -24.37
CA CYS A 132 16.66 68.77 -24.32
C CYS A 132 15.47 68.48 -25.25
N THR A 133 15.61 67.43 -26.07
CA THR A 133 14.51 66.81 -26.82
C THR A 133 14.11 65.47 -26.18
N VAL A 134 13.03 64.86 -26.65
CA VAL A 134 12.62 63.50 -26.20
C VAL A 134 13.66 62.45 -26.62
N ASP A 135 14.35 62.66 -27.72
CA ASP A 135 15.34 61.72 -28.30
C ASP A 135 16.59 61.53 -27.42
N HIS A 136 16.84 62.47 -26.51
CA HIS A 136 17.88 62.39 -25.48
C HIS A 136 17.60 61.29 -24.44
N PHE A 137 16.38 60.75 -24.40
CA PHE A 137 15.96 59.73 -23.44
C PHE A 137 15.32 58.53 -24.19
N GLN A 138 16.13 57.67 -24.83
CA GLN A 138 15.62 56.58 -25.69
C GLN A 138 14.59 55.65 -25.01
N ASP A 139 14.71 55.39 -23.71
CA ASP A 139 13.80 54.50 -22.96
C ASP A 139 12.47 55.18 -22.53
N PHE A 140 12.20 56.41 -22.97
CA PHE A 140 11.09 57.24 -22.51
C PHE A 140 9.73 56.81 -23.07
N ASN A 141 9.18 55.72 -22.53
CA ASN A 141 7.86 55.21 -22.88
C ASN A 141 6.76 56.23 -22.51
N GLN A 142 6.24 56.94 -23.51
CA GLN A 142 5.25 58.03 -23.39
C GLN A 142 3.87 57.58 -22.87
N SER A 143 3.65 56.29 -22.62
CA SER A 143 2.39 55.77 -22.06
C SER A 143 2.20 56.07 -20.57
N THR A 144 3.26 56.28 -19.79
CA THR A 144 3.16 56.57 -18.36
C THR A 144 2.78 58.03 -18.11
N VAL A 145 2.01 58.30 -17.03
CA VAL A 145 1.57 59.66 -16.69
C VAL A 145 2.75 60.57 -16.34
N TYR A 146 3.74 60.03 -15.61
CA TYR A 146 4.98 60.74 -15.25
C TYR A 146 5.76 61.20 -16.49
N ASN A 147 5.90 60.33 -17.52
CA ASN A 147 6.59 60.70 -18.75
C ASN A 147 5.83 61.74 -19.59
N LYS A 148 4.51 61.87 -19.44
CA LYS A 148 3.77 62.98 -20.07
C LYS A 148 4.10 64.32 -19.40
N ILE A 149 4.11 64.35 -18.06
CA ILE A 149 4.44 65.56 -17.29
C ILE A 149 5.90 65.99 -17.55
N LEU A 150 6.84 65.04 -17.57
CA LEU A 150 8.25 65.35 -17.91
C LEU A 150 8.41 65.89 -19.32
N LYS A 151 7.67 65.38 -20.32
CA LYS A 151 7.78 65.83 -21.71
C LYS A 151 7.54 67.34 -21.84
N ASP A 152 6.50 67.85 -21.19
CA ASP A 152 6.14 69.26 -21.24
C ASP A 152 7.16 70.15 -20.49
N GLN A 153 7.89 69.56 -19.52
CA GLN A 153 8.94 70.24 -18.76
C GLN A 153 10.31 70.25 -19.44
N LEU A 154 10.63 69.27 -20.30
CA LEU A 154 11.95 69.12 -20.95
C LEU A 154 12.41 70.37 -21.71
N HIS A 155 11.48 71.17 -22.25
CA HIS A 155 11.81 72.43 -22.95
C HIS A 155 12.60 73.44 -22.09
N GLY A 156 12.51 73.35 -20.76
CA GLY A 156 13.27 74.19 -19.83
C GLY A 156 14.61 73.59 -19.37
N TYR A 157 15.07 72.49 -19.96
CA TYR A 157 16.29 71.78 -19.58
C TYR A 157 17.34 71.79 -20.71
N TYR A 158 18.61 71.77 -20.31
CA TYR A 158 19.78 71.62 -21.17
C TYR A 158 20.44 70.26 -20.97
N CYS A 159 20.68 69.54 -22.06
CA CYS A 159 21.17 68.15 -22.11
C CYS A 159 22.58 68.07 -22.72
N LEU A 160 23.29 66.98 -22.44
CA LEU A 160 24.49 66.61 -23.20
C LEU A 160 24.10 66.30 -24.66
N PRO A 161 24.82 66.84 -25.66
CA PRO A 161 24.41 66.73 -27.06
C PRO A 161 24.47 65.28 -27.56
N LEU A 162 23.55 64.88 -28.44
CA LEU A 162 23.34 63.46 -28.80
C LEU A 162 24.59 62.73 -29.35
N ASN A 163 25.58 63.45 -29.86
CA ASN A 163 26.84 62.89 -30.37
C ASN A 163 27.96 62.76 -29.31
N TYR A 164 27.68 63.07 -28.04
CA TYR A 164 28.70 63.09 -26.99
C TYR A 164 29.30 61.71 -26.70
N LYS A 165 30.54 61.73 -26.20
CA LYS A 165 31.19 60.60 -25.54
C LYS A 165 31.73 61.08 -24.20
N LEU A 166 31.64 60.22 -23.20
CA LEU A 166 32.10 60.46 -21.84
C LEU A 166 33.00 59.30 -21.43
N ASN A 167 34.30 59.57 -21.37
CA ASN A 167 35.29 58.58 -20.96
C ASN A 167 35.47 58.67 -19.44
N LEU A 168 35.17 57.58 -18.73
CA LEU A 168 35.36 57.48 -17.29
C LEU A 168 36.32 56.33 -16.98
N GLU A 169 37.34 56.62 -16.19
CA GLU A 169 38.42 55.68 -15.87
C GLU A 169 39.01 56.02 -14.50
N GLY A 170 39.34 55.00 -13.72
CA GLY A 170 40.08 55.10 -12.47
C GLY A 170 39.40 55.94 -11.38
N THR A 171 40.24 56.44 -10.48
CA THR A 171 39.89 57.25 -9.32
C THR A 171 40.96 58.31 -9.09
N TYR A 172 40.75 59.24 -8.14
CA TYR A 172 41.74 60.27 -7.79
C TYR A 172 43.13 59.72 -7.33
N LYS A 173 43.26 58.42 -7.04
CA LYS A 173 44.52 57.76 -6.69
C LYS A 173 45.09 56.85 -7.80
N SER A 174 44.41 56.74 -8.94
CA SER A 174 44.82 55.90 -10.07
C SER A 174 45.91 56.56 -10.90
N ASN A 175 46.67 55.76 -11.66
CA ASN A 175 47.70 56.27 -12.57
C ASN A 175 47.11 57.15 -13.68
N THR A 176 45.92 56.80 -14.17
CA THR A 176 45.09 57.61 -15.07
C THR A 176 43.69 57.72 -14.46
N PHE A 177 43.15 58.94 -14.44
CA PHE A 177 41.82 59.26 -13.92
C PHE A 177 41.07 60.14 -14.92
N GLN A 178 40.02 59.60 -15.55
CA GLN A 178 39.19 60.32 -16.52
C GLN A 178 37.80 60.61 -15.94
N TYR A 179 37.34 61.84 -16.09
CA TYR A 179 36.01 62.28 -15.63
C TYR A 179 35.45 63.43 -16.48
N GLY A 180 34.11 63.46 -16.55
CA GLY A 180 33.39 64.62 -17.06
C GLY A 180 33.18 65.66 -15.97
N ARG A 181 33.29 66.95 -16.31
CA ARG A 181 32.80 68.05 -15.47
C ARG A 181 31.79 68.89 -16.25
N ILE A 182 30.60 69.08 -15.72
CA ILE A 182 29.62 70.05 -16.25
C ILE A 182 29.65 71.27 -15.34
N THR A 183 29.99 72.43 -15.90
CA THR A 183 30.05 73.70 -15.16
C THR A 183 28.92 74.61 -15.59
N ALA A 184 28.21 75.15 -14.60
CA ALA A 184 27.25 76.23 -14.75
C ALA A 184 28.01 77.57 -14.72
N LEU A 185 28.00 78.27 -15.86
CA LEU A 185 28.66 79.56 -16.07
C LEU A 185 27.60 80.65 -16.18
N LEU A 186 27.88 81.87 -15.71
CA LEU A 186 27.08 83.04 -16.11
C LEU A 186 27.14 83.21 -17.63
N CYS A 187 25.98 83.28 -18.26
CA CYS A 187 25.89 83.38 -19.72
C CYS A 187 26.48 84.70 -20.23
N SER A 188 27.10 84.66 -21.42
CA SER A 188 27.79 85.80 -22.04
C SER A 188 27.31 86.15 -23.46
N SER A 189 26.25 85.49 -23.95
CA SER A 189 25.70 85.69 -25.29
C SER A 189 24.64 86.80 -25.35
N ASN A 190 24.30 87.26 -26.56
CA ASN A 190 23.32 88.34 -26.78
C ASN A 190 21.89 87.99 -26.33
N THR A 191 21.57 86.71 -26.12
CA THR A 191 20.29 86.21 -25.60
C THR A 191 20.20 86.23 -24.07
N CYS A 192 21.24 86.72 -23.39
CA CYS A 192 21.38 86.66 -21.94
C CYS A 192 21.39 88.03 -21.28
N TYR A 193 21.35 88.03 -19.95
CA TYR A 193 21.46 89.26 -19.16
C TYR A 193 22.87 89.84 -19.24
N SER A 194 22.95 91.13 -19.56
CA SER A 194 24.21 91.88 -19.51
C SER A 194 24.73 91.98 -18.07
N SER A 195 26.04 92.18 -17.92
CA SER A 195 26.66 92.37 -16.61
C SER A 195 26.06 93.53 -15.82
N GLN A 196 25.57 94.58 -16.50
CA GLN A 196 24.88 95.71 -15.89
C GLN A 196 23.48 95.33 -15.37
N GLU A 197 22.69 94.57 -16.14
CA GLU A 197 21.40 94.03 -15.69
C GLU A 197 21.59 93.11 -14.46
N ILE A 198 22.57 92.20 -14.49
CA ILE A 198 22.89 91.30 -13.38
C ILE A 198 23.26 92.10 -12.12
N GLN A 199 24.07 93.15 -12.24
CA GLN A 199 24.40 94.04 -11.11
C GLN A 199 23.16 94.79 -10.58
N GLN A 200 22.25 95.25 -11.43
CA GLN A 200 21.00 95.88 -11.01
C GLN A 200 20.09 94.90 -10.25
N PHE A 201 19.91 93.66 -10.74
CA PHE A 201 19.16 92.63 -10.03
C PHE A 201 19.81 92.21 -8.71
N GLN A 202 21.15 92.24 -8.63
CA GLN A 202 21.88 92.01 -7.38
C GLN A 202 21.62 93.13 -6.36
N LEU A 203 21.67 94.40 -6.77
CA LEU A 203 21.35 95.56 -5.91
C LEU A 203 19.87 95.58 -5.48
N GLN A 204 18.96 95.11 -6.34
CA GLN A 204 17.54 94.92 -6.03
C GLN A 204 17.28 93.66 -5.18
N GLY A 205 18.31 92.85 -4.89
CA GLY A 205 18.25 91.73 -3.97
C GLY A 205 17.72 90.40 -4.54
N TYR A 206 17.43 90.30 -5.84
CA TYR A 206 16.94 89.05 -6.46
C TYR A 206 17.91 87.87 -6.25
N PHE A 207 19.22 88.14 -6.18
CA PHE A 207 20.27 87.14 -5.93
C PHE A 207 20.70 87.00 -4.46
N ASN A 208 20.04 87.68 -3.52
CA ASN A 208 20.29 87.48 -2.08
C ASN A 208 19.85 86.09 -1.62
N ASN A 209 18.77 85.58 -2.21
CA ASN A 209 18.31 84.21 -2.05
C ASN A 209 19.11 83.25 -2.94
N SER A 210 19.23 82.00 -2.53
CA SER A 210 19.79 80.95 -3.37
C SER A 210 18.75 80.43 -4.35
N PHE A 211 19.13 80.33 -5.62
CA PHE A 211 18.32 79.68 -6.66
C PHE A 211 18.72 78.21 -6.80
N LYS A 212 17.81 77.40 -7.34
CA LYS A 212 18.05 75.97 -7.56
C LYS A 212 18.53 75.69 -8.98
N ILE A 213 19.40 74.69 -9.10
CA ILE A 213 19.68 73.99 -10.34
C ILE A 213 19.09 72.59 -10.19
N ASN A 214 17.96 72.35 -10.84
CA ASN A 214 17.29 71.05 -10.91
C ASN A 214 18.01 70.16 -11.90
N THR A 215 18.01 68.85 -11.68
CA THR A 215 18.61 67.88 -12.60
C THR A 215 17.67 66.74 -12.93
N LEU A 216 17.75 66.24 -14.16
CA LEU A 216 17.16 64.96 -14.55
C LEU A 216 18.31 64.05 -14.97
N MET A 217 18.43 62.88 -14.38
CA MET A 217 19.48 61.91 -14.71
C MET A 217 18.85 60.59 -15.20
N LEU A 218 19.32 60.04 -16.31
CA LEU A 218 18.97 58.68 -16.73
C LEU A 218 19.69 57.69 -15.82
N ASN A 219 18.92 56.86 -15.11
CA ASN A 219 19.41 55.84 -14.18
C ASN A 219 18.97 54.45 -14.68
N ARG A 220 19.89 53.47 -14.72
CA ARG A 220 19.59 52.08 -15.07
C ARG A 220 19.96 51.13 -13.96
N VAL A 221 19.00 50.30 -13.54
CA VAL A 221 19.15 49.31 -12.47
C VAL A 221 18.86 47.91 -13.01
N SER A 222 19.76 46.97 -12.72
CA SER A 222 19.62 45.55 -13.01
C SER A 222 18.35 44.97 -12.38
N ASN A 223 17.52 44.34 -13.21
CA ASN A 223 16.37 43.55 -12.80
C ASN A 223 16.24 42.32 -13.71
N LEU A 224 17.02 41.29 -13.38
CA LEU A 224 17.10 40.02 -14.10
C LEU A 224 15.77 39.24 -14.16
N ASN A 225 14.72 39.67 -13.47
CA ASN A 225 13.38 39.08 -13.58
C ASN A 225 12.63 39.56 -14.84
N LEU A 226 13.05 40.68 -15.45
CA LEU A 226 12.49 41.20 -16.70
C LEU A 226 13.23 40.64 -17.92
N GLN A 227 12.54 40.59 -19.06
CA GLN A 227 13.13 40.14 -20.32
C GLN A 227 14.20 41.11 -20.87
N SER A 228 14.15 42.39 -20.48
CA SER A 228 15.21 43.38 -20.71
C SER A 228 16.44 43.21 -19.81
N ASN A 229 16.33 42.42 -18.73
CA ASN A 229 17.29 42.31 -17.62
C ASN A 229 17.58 43.61 -16.83
N TYR A 230 17.08 44.78 -17.25
CA TYR A 230 17.20 46.05 -16.52
C TYR A 230 15.90 46.89 -16.59
N ILE A 231 15.79 47.85 -15.67
CA ILE A 231 14.82 48.95 -15.70
C ILE A 231 15.59 50.26 -15.91
N SER A 232 15.11 51.08 -16.84
CA SER A 232 15.52 52.50 -16.98
C SER A 232 14.48 53.40 -16.33
N TYR A 233 14.93 54.42 -15.59
CA TYR A 233 14.07 55.51 -15.11
C TYR A 233 14.82 56.84 -15.15
N ILE A 234 14.07 57.93 -15.09
CA ILE A 234 14.62 59.28 -14.88
C ILE A 234 14.57 59.58 -13.39
N TYR A 235 15.70 59.98 -12.83
CA TYR A 235 15.85 60.44 -11.46
C TYR A 235 15.75 61.97 -11.44
N SER A 236 14.69 62.50 -10.83
CA SER A 236 14.32 63.93 -10.83
C SER A 236 14.64 64.67 -9.54
N ASP A 237 14.95 63.95 -8.47
CA ASP A 237 14.78 64.49 -7.11
C ASP A 237 16.05 65.19 -6.60
N PHE A 238 17.14 65.12 -7.38
CA PHE A 238 18.38 65.84 -7.10
C PHE A 238 18.37 67.24 -7.71
N TYR A 239 18.46 68.23 -6.84
CA TYR A 239 18.75 69.62 -7.15
C TYR A 239 19.87 70.14 -6.25
N ILE A 240 20.60 71.14 -6.71
CA ILE A 240 21.54 71.89 -5.86
C ILE A 240 21.04 73.32 -5.67
N SER A 241 21.29 73.90 -4.49
CA SER A 241 21.00 75.30 -4.21
C SER A 241 22.30 76.09 -4.20
N THR A 242 22.35 77.25 -4.86
CA THR A 242 23.58 78.02 -5.07
C THR A 242 23.31 79.53 -5.14
N LYS A 243 24.38 80.35 -5.09
CA LYS A 243 24.35 81.83 -5.12
C LYS A 243 25.43 82.36 -6.03
N LEU A 244 25.26 83.58 -6.56
CA LEU A 244 26.33 84.25 -7.31
C LEU A 244 27.54 84.52 -6.40
N GLY A 245 28.75 84.26 -6.90
CA GLY A 245 29.99 84.31 -6.10
C GLY A 245 30.30 83.06 -5.26
N LEU A 246 29.46 82.03 -5.32
CA LEU A 246 29.65 80.75 -4.64
C LEU A 246 29.65 79.61 -5.68
N GLU A 247 30.70 78.79 -5.72
CA GLU A 247 30.75 77.63 -6.61
C GLU A 247 30.29 76.38 -5.85
N THR A 248 29.07 75.92 -6.10
CA THR A 248 28.57 74.66 -5.54
C THR A 248 29.09 73.47 -6.35
N LYS A 249 29.89 72.61 -5.71
CA LYS A 249 30.53 71.44 -6.32
C LYS A 249 29.81 70.17 -5.89
N THR A 250 29.52 69.26 -6.79
CA THR A 250 28.93 67.96 -6.43
C THR A 250 29.45 66.83 -7.31
N ASP A 251 29.52 65.63 -6.73
CA ASP A 251 30.10 64.45 -7.35
C ASP A 251 29.01 63.44 -7.71
N VAL A 252 28.82 63.21 -9.01
CA VAL A 252 27.87 62.22 -9.54
C VAL A 252 28.64 60.93 -9.78
N TYR A 253 28.47 59.96 -8.87
CA TYR A 253 29.11 58.66 -8.96
C TYR A 253 28.22 57.67 -9.73
N LEU A 254 28.77 57.07 -10.79
CA LEU A 254 28.14 55.99 -11.56
C LEU A 254 28.72 54.64 -11.12
N GLU A 255 27.90 53.82 -10.46
CA GLU A 255 28.21 52.42 -10.18
C GLU A 255 27.91 51.57 -11.41
N LYS A 256 28.92 50.81 -11.86
CA LYS A 256 28.78 49.83 -12.93
C LYS A 256 28.03 48.60 -12.38
N GLN A 257 27.02 48.14 -13.12
CA GLN A 257 26.33 46.89 -12.85
C GLN A 257 26.57 45.92 -14.01
N THR A 258 27.22 44.80 -13.72
CA THR A 258 27.57 43.77 -14.70
C THR A 258 26.66 42.56 -14.52
N MET A 259 25.93 42.20 -15.57
CA MET A 259 25.02 41.06 -15.62
C MET A 259 25.64 39.95 -16.47
N LYS A 260 26.02 38.85 -15.82
CA LYS A 260 26.43 37.59 -16.47
C LYS A 260 25.21 36.67 -16.55
N ILE A 261 24.81 36.30 -17.75
CA ILE A 261 23.64 35.45 -18.01
C ILE A 261 24.10 34.16 -18.66
N GLU A 262 23.89 33.04 -17.98
CA GLU A 262 24.38 31.72 -18.38
C GLU A 262 23.21 30.85 -18.87
N ASN A 263 22.96 30.87 -20.18
CA ASN A 263 21.88 30.15 -20.87
C ASN A 263 22.14 28.64 -21.01
N SER A 264 23.12 28.12 -20.27
CA SER A 264 23.80 26.85 -20.54
C SER A 264 23.00 25.63 -20.06
N VAL A 265 21.99 25.26 -20.83
CA VAL A 265 21.07 24.13 -20.55
C VAL A 265 21.80 22.78 -20.40
N VAL A 266 22.80 22.53 -21.25
CA VAL A 266 23.55 21.26 -21.31
C VAL A 266 24.90 21.40 -20.62
N PRO A 267 25.24 20.54 -19.63
CA PRO A 267 26.53 20.63 -18.93
C PRO A 267 27.70 20.47 -19.91
N GLY A 268 28.65 21.41 -19.84
CA GLY A 268 29.86 21.44 -20.66
C GLY A 268 29.83 22.45 -21.82
N ILE A 269 28.65 22.79 -22.34
CA ILE A 269 28.48 23.89 -23.30
C ILE A 269 28.34 25.18 -22.50
N LYS A 270 29.16 26.20 -22.79
CA LYS A 270 29.10 27.51 -22.14
C LYS A 270 28.56 28.57 -23.11
N ASP A 271 27.26 28.81 -23.06
CA ASP A 271 26.67 30.06 -23.54
C ASP A 271 26.56 31.04 -22.36
N ILE A 272 27.28 32.15 -22.47
CA ILE A 272 27.39 33.19 -21.44
C ILE A 272 27.30 34.55 -22.12
N ASN A 273 26.18 35.24 -21.91
CA ASN A 273 25.98 36.62 -22.34
C ASN A 273 26.43 37.58 -21.23
N TYR A 274 27.03 38.71 -21.61
CA TYR A 274 27.46 39.78 -20.72
C TYR A 274 26.73 41.07 -21.10
N GLN A 275 26.03 41.66 -20.14
CA GLN A 275 25.38 42.96 -20.28
C GLN A 275 25.88 43.89 -19.17
N HIS A 276 26.02 45.18 -19.47
CA HIS A 276 26.45 46.19 -18.51
C HIS A 276 25.47 47.36 -18.50
N VAL A 277 25.13 47.87 -17.33
CA VAL A 277 24.38 49.12 -17.16
C VAL A 277 25.02 49.98 -16.07
N PHE A 278 24.70 51.27 -16.04
CA PHE A 278 25.26 52.22 -15.09
C PHE A 278 24.14 52.80 -14.20
N SER A 279 24.33 52.66 -12.89
CA SER A 279 23.39 53.12 -11.87
C SER A 279 23.98 54.26 -11.05
N ILE A 280 23.16 55.23 -10.68
CA ILE A 280 23.59 56.41 -9.93
C ILE A 280 23.67 56.05 -8.44
N VAL A 281 24.79 56.38 -7.79
CA VAL A 281 24.98 56.10 -6.36
C VAL A 281 24.36 57.21 -5.53
N GLU A 282 23.04 57.15 -5.37
CA GLU A 282 22.19 58.20 -4.76
C GLU A 282 22.73 58.68 -3.39
N ASN A 283 23.21 57.77 -2.53
CA ASN A 283 23.75 58.11 -1.21
C ASN A 283 25.11 58.84 -1.21
N LYS A 284 25.70 59.13 -2.39
CA LYS A 284 26.90 59.94 -2.56
C LYS A 284 26.65 61.30 -3.24
N LEU A 285 25.39 61.62 -3.58
CA LEU A 285 25.01 62.89 -4.21
C LEU A 285 25.01 64.06 -3.20
N THR A 286 26.19 64.48 -2.75
CA THR A 286 26.34 65.59 -1.80
C THR A 286 26.85 66.87 -2.47
N PRO A 287 26.17 68.01 -2.28
CA PRO A 287 26.66 69.31 -2.73
C PRO A 287 27.58 69.96 -1.67
N ASN A 288 28.76 70.40 -2.09
CA ASN A 288 29.77 71.09 -1.30
C ASN A 288 29.97 72.50 -1.84
N ALA A 289 29.57 73.52 -1.07
CA ALA A 289 29.73 74.92 -1.46
C ALA A 289 31.16 75.41 -1.21
N VAL A 290 31.77 76.07 -2.19
CA VAL A 290 33.12 76.65 -2.09
C VAL A 290 33.10 78.12 -2.54
N TYR A 291 33.61 79.02 -1.71
CA TYR A 291 33.78 80.42 -2.08
C TYR A 291 34.78 80.55 -3.24
N THR A 292 34.41 81.32 -4.27
CA THR A 292 35.21 81.52 -5.48
C THR A 292 35.43 83.01 -5.71
N SER A 293 36.65 83.39 -6.10
CA SER A 293 36.92 84.74 -6.62
C SER A 293 36.37 84.94 -8.04
N ASN A 294 36.09 83.84 -8.76
CA ASN A 294 35.51 83.89 -10.09
C ASN A 294 33.97 83.81 -10.02
N ILE A 295 33.33 84.99 -10.02
CA ILE A 295 31.88 85.19 -9.96
C ILE A 295 31.15 84.50 -11.13
N THR A 296 31.81 84.24 -12.26
CA THR A 296 31.19 83.56 -13.41
C THR A 296 30.89 82.08 -13.17
N LYS A 297 31.50 81.44 -12.17
CA LYS A 297 31.30 80.00 -11.88
C LYS A 297 30.33 79.80 -10.73
N VAL A 298 29.17 79.23 -11.05
CA VAL A 298 28.03 79.09 -10.13
C VAL A 298 27.92 77.66 -9.58
N ALA A 299 28.24 76.66 -10.40
CA ALA A 299 28.27 75.26 -9.98
C ALA A 299 29.17 74.41 -10.86
N SER A 300 29.66 73.28 -10.32
CA SER A 300 30.39 72.25 -11.07
C SER A 300 29.97 70.85 -10.62
N PHE A 301 29.41 70.07 -11.55
CA PHE A 301 29.04 68.67 -11.37
C PHE A 301 30.15 67.78 -11.95
N TYR A 302 30.67 66.84 -11.16
CA TYR A 302 31.77 65.95 -11.55
C TYR A 302 31.25 64.52 -11.73
N ILE A 303 31.16 64.06 -12.98
CA ILE A 303 30.65 62.72 -13.33
C ILE A 303 31.84 61.75 -13.37
N ARG A 304 31.82 60.72 -12.51
CA ARG A 304 32.90 59.72 -12.39
C ARG A 304 32.39 58.34 -11.99
N LEU A 305 33.20 57.30 -12.17
CA LEU A 305 32.87 55.95 -11.70
C LEU A 305 32.89 55.85 -10.17
N SER A 306 32.05 54.96 -9.63
CA SER A 306 32.19 54.43 -8.28
C SER A 306 33.28 53.36 -8.25
N GLN A 307 33.99 53.25 -7.12
CA GLN A 307 34.85 52.09 -6.81
C GLN A 307 34.04 50.80 -6.58
N SER A 308 32.72 50.88 -6.46
CA SER A 308 31.87 49.70 -6.35
C SER A 308 31.32 49.29 -7.71
N GLU A 309 31.47 48.01 -8.03
CA GLU A 309 30.82 47.33 -9.15
C GLU A 309 29.92 46.23 -8.59
N THR A 310 28.66 46.18 -9.04
CA THR A 310 27.72 45.12 -8.62
C THR A 310 27.61 44.08 -9.73
N GLN A 311 28.03 42.85 -9.46
CA GLN A 311 28.04 41.73 -10.39
C GLN A 311 26.86 40.80 -10.11
N TYR A 312 25.93 40.71 -11.05
CA TYR A 312 24.80 39.81 -11.01
C TYR A 312 25.06 38.59 -11.90
N LEU A 313 24.69 37.40 -11.42
CA LEU A 313 24.79 36.13 -12.15
C LEU A 313 23.41 35.47 -12.21
N LYS A 314 22.87 35.35 -13.43
CA LYS A 314 21.63 34.63 -13.76
C LYS A 314 22.00 33.27 -14.35
N GLN A 315 21.59 32.18 -13.71
CA GLN A 315 21.81 30.82 -14.20
C GLN A 315 20.46 30.12 -14.40
N TYR A 316 20.24 29.57 -15.59
CA TYR A 316 19.03 28.81 -15.90
C TYR A 316 19.16 27.36 -15.41
N TYR A 317 18.03 26.74 -15.05
CA TYR A 317 18.01 25.36 -14.52
C TYR A 317 18.50 24.34 -15.55
N ARG A 318 19.41 23.45 -15.14
CA ARG A 318 20.23 22.63 -16.06
C ARG A 318 19.80 21.16 -16.13
N VAL A 319 20.17 20.46 -17.20
CA VAL A 319 19.77 19.05 -17.43
C VAL A 319 20.34 18.10 -16.36
N ASP A 320 21.56 18.34 -15.87
CA ASP A 320 22.15 17.58 -14.76
C ASP A 320 21.39 17.77 -13.44
N GLU A 321 20.90 18.98 -13.18
CA GLU A 321 20.08 19.30 -12.01
C GLU A 321 18.71 18.62 -12.08
N LEU A 322 18.07 18.61 -13.25
CA LEU A 322 16.81 17.88 -13.48
C LEU A 322 16.97 16.37 -13.28
N ILE A 323 18.03 15.78 -13.82
CA ILE A 323 18.34 14.35 -13.65
C ILE A 323 18.64 14.02 -12.18
N SER A 324 19.38 14.89 -11.48
CA SER A 324 19.66 14.76 -10.05
C SER A 324 18.37 14.81 -9.21
N TYR A 325 17.49 15.76 -9.48
CA TYR A 325 16.19 15.92 -8.81
C TYR A 325 15.28 14.70 -9.02
N VAL A 326 15.09 14.26 -10.28
CA VAL A 326 14.29 13.08 -10.60
C VAL A 326 14.92 11.80 -10.03
N GLY A 327 16.25 11.70 -10.01
CA GLY A 327 16.98 10.60 -9.36
C GLY A 327 16.78 10.56 -7.84
N GLY A 328 16.76 11.72 -7.18
CA GLY A 328 16.45 11.86 -5.76
C GLY A 328 15.02 11.40 -5.43
N ILE A 329 14.03 11.90 -6.19
CA ILE A 329 12.62 11.48 -6.05
C ILE A 329 12.46 9.98 -6.34
N THR A 330 13.15 9.44 -7.34
CA THR A 330 13.13 8.01 -7.67
C THR A 330 13.63 7.17 -6.47
N LYS A 331 14.75 7.54 -5.87
CA LYS A 331 15.29 6.86 -4.67
C LYS A 331 14.32 6.94 -3.49
N PHE A 332 13.71 8.10 -3.24
CA PHE A 332 12.74 8.29 -2.17
C PHE A 332 11.48 7.43 -2.37
N LEU A 333 10.83 7.53 -3.55
CA LEU A 333 9.63 6.77 -3.88
C LEU A 333 9.90 5.25 -3.86
N ALA A 334 11.02 4.81 -4.44
CA ALA A 334 11.40 3.39 -4.43
C ALA A 334 11.69 2.87 -3.00
N THR A 335 12.23 3.70 -2.11
CA THR A 335 12.44 3.32 -0.70
C THR A 335 11.11 3.19 0.04
N VAL A 336 10.23 4.20 -0.07
CA VAL A 336 8.93 4.21 0.63
C VAL A 336 8.00 3.12 0.09
N LEU A 337 7.77 3.08 -1.23
CA LEU A 337 6.91 2.07 -1.86
C LEU A 337 7.52 0.67 -1.74
N GLY A 338 8.83 0.55 -1.95
CA GLY A 338 9.55 -0.72 -1.85
C GLY A 338 9.45 -1.35 -0.46
N TYR A 339 9.51 -0.55 0.63
CA TYR A 339 9.26 -1.05 1.98
C TYR A 339 7.86 -1.70 2.12
N PHE A 340 6.80 -1.02 1.66
CA PHE A 340 5.44 -1.56 1.72
C PHE A 340 5.24 -2.77 0.81
N ILE A 341 5.77 -2.73 -0.42
CA ILE A 341 5.62 -3.81 -1.40
C ILE A 341 6.42 -5.06 -0.98
N LEU A 342 7.65 -4.90 -0.49
CA LEU A 342 8.46 -6.01 0.01
C LEU A 342 7.74 -6.71 1.18
N ARG A 343 7.24 -5.95 2.16
CA ARG A 343 6.46 -6.50 3.29
C ARG A 343 5.15 -7.16 2.85
N TYR A 344 4.48 -6.62 1.83
CA TYR A 344 3.32 -7.24 1.21
C TYR A 344 3.69 -8.56 0.52
N ASN A 345 4.79 -8.59 -0.22
CA ASN A 345 5.30 -9.77 -0.93
C ASN A 345 5.78 -10.87 0.04
N GLU A 346 6.51 -10.53 1.11
CA GLU A 346 6.85 -11.44 2.22
C GLU A 346 5.59 -12.09 2.82
N THR A 347 4.58 -11.28 3.14
CA THR A 347 3.33 -11.73 3.75
C THR A 347 2.55 -12.63 2.77
N GLY A 348 2.46 -12.24 1.50
CA GLY A 348 1.83 -13.02 0.44
C GLY A 348 2.54 -14.37 0.19
N LEU A 349 3.87 -14.40 0.26
CA LEU A 349 4.67 -15.62 0.18
C LEU A 349 4.38 -16.54 1.37
N GLN A 350 4.39 -16.02 2.60
CA GLN A 350 4.07 -16.77 3.81
C GLN A 350 2.63 -17.34 3.76
N ILE A 351 1.66 -16.58 3.25
CA ILE A 351 0.28 -17.08 3.03
C ILE A 351 0.24 -18.20 1.99
N LYS A 352 0.98 -18.09 0.87
CA LYS A 352 1.06 -19.15 -0.16
C LYS A 352 1.75 -20.41 0.39
N MET A 353 2.81 -20.26 1.20
CA MET A 353 3.49 -21.36 1.90
C MET A 353 2.57 -22.01 2.94
N ALA A 354 1.85 -21.22 3.76
CA ALA A 354 0.92 -21.72 4.76
C ALA A 354 -0.17 -22.61 4.10
N ASN A 355 -0.79 -22.14 3.02
CA ASN A 355 -1.75 -22.90 2.23
C ASN A 355 -1.14 -24.12 1.50
N ALA A 356 0.17 -24.12 1.24
CA ALA A 356 0.86 -25.25 0.64
C ALA A 356 1.20 -26.35 1.67
N LEU A 357 1.60 -26.00 2.89
CA LEU A 357 2.07 -26.93 3.91
C LEU A 357 0.97 -27.46 4.85
N TYR A 358 0.02 -26.60 5.25
CA TYR A 358 -0.94 -26.91 6.32
C TYR A 358 -2.39 -27.06 5.83
N GLN A 359 -3.26 -27.43 6.77
CA GLN A 359 -4.72 -27.26 6.70
C GLN A 359 -5.17 -26.36 7.86
N PHE A 360 -6.34 -25.72 7.73
CA PHE A 360 -6.85 -24.76 8.71
C PHE A 360 -8.31 -25.07 9.04
N ASP A 361 -8.58 -25.41 10.30
CA ASP A 361 -9.96 -25.36 10.79
C ASP A 361 -10.28 -23.90 11.12
N MET A 362 -11.22 -23.32 10.36
CA MET A 362 -11.69 -21.96 10.59
C MET A 362 -13.16 -22.03 11.02
N PRO A 363 -13.48 -21.59 12.25
CA PRO A 363 -14.85 -21.59 12.74
C PRO A 363 -15.70 -20.58 11.96
N GLU A 364 -16.98 -20.91 11.84
CA GLU A 364 -17.99 -20.07 11.20
C GLU A 364 -18.85 -19.43 12.29
N LYS A 365 -19.02 -18.11 12.21
CA LYS A 365 -20.05 -17.44 13.01
C LYS A 365 -21.42 -17.73 12.38
N LYS A 366 -22.23 -18.54 13.04
CA LYS A 366 -23.62 -18.85 12.65
C LYS A 366 -24.54 -18.45 13.79
N LYS A 367 -25.46 -17.51 13.53
CA LYS A 367 -26.41 -16.96 14.52
C LYS A 367 -25.76 -16.49 15.85
N GLY A 368 -24.52 -16.00 15.80
CA GLY A 368 -23.75 -15.55 16.96
C GLY A 368 -22.81 -16.62 17.55
N GLU A 369 -23.13 -17.90 17.42
CA GLU A 369 -22.30 -19.00 17.87
C GLU A 369 -21.11 -19.27 16.93
N LEU A 370 -20.01 -19.78 17.50
CA LEU A 370 -18.71 -19.94 16.84
C LEU A 370 -18.45 -21.44 16.56
N VAL A 371 -19.11 -21.98 15.54
CA VAL A 371 -19.13 -23.42 15.24
C VAL A 371 -17.91 -23.81 14.39
N PHE A 372 -17.16 -24.84 14.80
CA PHE A 372 -16.00 -25.31 14.04
C PHE A 372 -16.41 -26.01 12.74
N SER A 373 -15.60 -25.87 11.70
CA SER A 373 -15.93 -26.43 10.38
C SER A 373 -15.96 -27.96 10.40
N PHE A 374 -15.10 -28.56 11.23
CA PHE A 374 -15.08 -29.99 11.52
C PHE A 374 -16.38 -30.46 12.19
N GLN A 375 -16.88 -29.76 13.22
CA GLN A 375 -18.14 -30.12 13.89
C GLN A 375 -19.33 -30.06 12.93
N SER A 376 -19.48 -28.97 12.17
CA SER A 376 -20.57 -28.85 11.19
C SER A 376 -20.50 -29.88 10.06
N LEU A 377 -19.33 -30.44 9.77
CA LEU A 377 -19.13 -31.53 8.82
C LEU A 377 -19.44 -32.89 9.46
N VAL A 378 -19.01 -33.13 10.70
CA VAL A 378 -19.34 -34.34 11.48
C VAL A 378 -20.85 -34.46 11.72
N THR A 379 -21.55 -33.39 12.09
CA THR A 379 -23.02 -33.41 12.24
C THR A 379 -23.71 -33.79 10.93
N LYS A 380 -23.31 -33.17 9.80
CA LYS A 380 -23.84 -33.54 8.47
C LYS A 380 -23.57 -34.99 8.10
N ILE A 381 -22.40 -35.52 8.45
CA ILE A 381 -22.07 -36.94 8.23
C ILE A 381 -22.96 -37.83 9.09
N ILE A 382 -23.10 -37.54 10.39
CA ILE A 382 -23.96 -38.27 11.32
C ILE A 382 -25.42 -38.25 10.83
N ASP A 383 -25.94 -37.13 10.36
CA ASP A 383 -27.31 -37.05 9.85
C ASP A 383 -27.47 -37.80 8.52
N SER A 384 -26.45 -37.79 7.65
CA SER A 384 -26.44 -38.65 6.44
C SER A 384 -26.27 -40.14 6.75
N MET A 385 -25.67 -40.50 7.88
CA MET A 385 -25.53 -41.89 8.32
C MET A 385 -26.77 -42.37 9.05
N LYS A 386 -27.45 -41.53 9.85
CA LYS A 386 -28.78 -41.83 10.40
C LYS A 386 -29.76 -42.20 9.30
N SER A 387 -29.75 -41.50 8.15
CA SER A 387 -30.64 -41.86 7.03
C SER A 387 -30.25 -43.18 6.34
N VAL A 388 -28.99 -43.61 6.43
CA VAL A 388 -28.55 -44.95 5.99
C VAL A 388 -28.92 -46.03 7.01
N ASP A 389 -28.72 -45.78 8.31
CA ASP A 389 -29.17 -46.69 9.38
C ASP A 389 -30.69 -46.88 9.36
N ASP A 390 -31.45 -45.82 9.07
CA ASP A 390 -32.90 -45.87 8.90
C ASP A 390 -33.31 -46.75 7.69
N VAL A 391 -32.54 -46.72 6.60
CA VAL A 391 -32.68 -47.65 5.46
C VAL A 391 -32.28 -49.08 5.83
N VAL A 392 -31.21 -49.28 6.60
CA VAL A 392 -30.76 -50.60 7.07
C VAL A 392 -31.75 -51.20 8.07
N GLN A 393 -32.34 -50.41 8.97
CA GLN A 393 -33.41 -50.81 9.89
C GLN A 393 -34.68 -51.21 9.12
N LYS A 394 -35.09 -50.41 8.13
CA LYS A 394 -36.21 -50.72 7.22
C LYS A 394 -35.94 -52.00 6.42
N PHE A 395 -34.71 -52.25 5.99
CA PHE A 395 -34.32 -53.49 5.34
C PHE A 395 -34.32 -54.70 6.30
N LYS A 396 -33.87 -54.53 7.54
CA LYS A 396 -33.90 -55.56 8.60
C LYS A 396 -35.33 -55.96 8.96
N HIS A 397 -36.24 -54.98 9.09
CA HIS A 397 -37.67 -55.23 9.34
C HIS A 397 -38.38 -55.89 8.15
N SER A 398 -38.14 -55.42 6.91
CA SER A 398 -38.76 -56.02 5.73
C SER A 398 -38.23 -57.45 5.45
N ALA A 399 -36.94 -57.72 5.69
CA ALA A 399 -36.40 -59.08 5.66
C ALA A 399 -37.09 -60.01 6.67
N HIS A 400 -37.33 -59.53 7.91
CA HIS A 400 -38.08 -60.29 8.92
C HIS A 400 -39.52 -60.60 8.47
N ARG A 401 -40.17 -59.65 7.79
CA ARG A 401 -41.54 -59.79 7.27
C ARG A 401 -41.64 -60.82 6.12
N VAL A 402 -40.64 -60.86 5.24
CA VAL A 402 -40.54 -61.86 4.17
C VAL A 402 -40.37 -63.27 4.73
N ILE A 403 -39.54 -63.45 5.77
CA ILE A 403 -39.31 -64.76 6.43
C ILE A 403 -40.60 -65.36 7.02
N HIS A 404 -41.52 -64.53 7.52
CA HIS A 404 -42.83 -65.01 7.97
C HIS A 404 -43.78 -65.35 6.82
N MET A 405 -43.82 -64.54 5.75
CA MET A 405 -44.66 -64.81 4.56
C MET A 405 -44.33 -66.16 3.91
N THR A 406 -43.05 -66.54 3.83
CA THR A 406 -42.63 -67.81 3.22
C THR A 406 -43.16 -69.06 3.95
N ARG A 407 -43.49 -68.98 5.24
CA ARG A 407 -44.04 -70.12 6.00
C ARG A 407 -45.53 -70.38 5.77
N VAL A 408 -46.30 -69.37 5.35
CA VAL A 408 -47.76 -69.50 5.13
C VAL A 408 -48.05 -70.09 3.74
N ALA A 409 -47.27 -69.73 2.73
CA ALA A 409 -47.46 -70.20 1.35
C ALA A 409 -47.27 -71.72 1.13
N THR A 410 -46.66 -72.43 2.09
CA THR A 410 -46.41 -73.88 2.02
C THR A 410 -47.53 -74.77 2.58
N ALA A 411 -48.59 -74.20 3.17
CA ALA A 411 -49.59 -74.98 3.93
C ALA A 411 -50.85 -75.40 3.15
N LEU A 412 -51.10 -74.87 1.94
CA LEU A 412 -52.32 -75.14 1.18
C LEU A 412 -52.01 -75.51 -0.28
N LYS A 413 -51.97 -76.82 -0.58
CA LYS A 413 -51.89 -77.36 -1.94
C LYS A 413 -52.38 -78.82 -2.00
N LEU A 414 -53.61 -79.05 -2.45
CA LEU A 414 -54.22 -80.34 -2.82
C LEU A 414 -55.60 -80.07 -3.48
N PRO A 415 -56.18 -80.99 -4.28
CA PRO A 415 -55.75 -81.41 -5.62
C PRO A 415 -56.74 -80.96 -6.73
N ILE A 416 -56.47 -81.33 -7.99
CA ILE A 416 -57.28 -80.98 -9.18
C ILE A 416 -57.92 -82.23 -9.79
N SER A 417 -59.18 -82.09 -10.25
CA SER A 417 -59.93 -82.87 -11.29
C SER A 417 -61.38 -83.13 -10.85
N SER A 418 -62.42 -83.12 -11.71
CA SER A 418 -62.57 -82.71 -13.12
C SER A 418 -64.06 -82.80 -13.54
N THR A 419 -64.51 -82.02 -14.55
CA THR A 419 -65.80 -82.18 -15.32
C THR A 419 -67.10 -82.05 -14.47
N GLN A 420 -68.34 -81.76 -14.94
CA GLN A 420 -69.02 -81.30 -16.18
C GLN A 420 -70.48 -80.90 -15.75
N GLN A 421 -71.34 -80.11 -16.43
CA GLN A 421 -71.29 -79.21 -17.60
C GLN A 421 -72.57 -78.29 -17.63
N TYR A 422 -72.63 -77.32 -18.56
CA TYR A 422 -73.85 -76.68 -19.15
C TYR A 422 -74.76 -75.72 -18.31
N ASP A 423 -74.61 -74.42 -18.59
CA ASP A 423 -75.61 -73.56 -19.31
C ASP A 423 -76.78 -72.81 -18.58
N GLN A 424 -77.14 -71.67 -19.20
CA GLN A 424 -78.38 -70.85 -19.16
C GLN A 424 -78.79 -69.92 -17.96
N LYS A 425 -78.73 -68.61 -18.27
CA LYS A 425 -79.80 -67.57 -18.24
C LYS A 425 -80.36 -66.95 -16.94
N GLU A 426 -80.74 -65.67 -17.10
CA GLU A 426 -81.87 -64.93 -16.47
C GLU A 426 -81.84 -64.70 -14.93
N GLN A 427 -82.39 -63.62 -14.34
CA GLN A 427 -82.68 -62.25 -14.83
C GLN A 427 -82.79 -61.26 -13.64
N ASP A 428 -82.85 -59.96 -13.94
CA ASP A 428 -83.62 -58.89 -13.24
C ASP A 428 -83.44 -58.52 -11.73
N ASN A 429 -82.87 -57.31 -11.56
CA ASN A 429 -83.51 -56.13 -10.93
C ASN A 429 -83.51 -55.85 -9.40
N VAL A 430 -83.90 -54.60 -9.11
CA VAL A 430 -84.24 -53.96 -7.81
C VAL A 430 -83.04 -53.54 -6.93
N SER A 431 -82.36 -52.41 -7.20
CA SER A 431 -82.65 -51.03 -6.68
C SER A 431 -82.06 -50.75 -5.26
N VAL A 432 -81.75 -49.52 -4.80
CA VAL A 432 -81.86 -48.15 -5.37
C VAL A 432 -80.88 -47.17 -4.66
N HIS A 433 -80.87 -45.89 -5.06
CA HIS A 433 -80.22 -44.71 -4.42
C HIS A 433 -78.67 -44.56 -4.50
N THR A 434 -78.10 -43.35 -4.54
CA THR A 434 -78.37 -42.14 -5.38
C THR A 434 -77.22 -41.12 -5.25
N HIS A 435 -76.89 -40.42 -6.34
CA HIS A 435 -76.21 -39.10 -6.37
C HIS A 435 -74.74 -39.03 -5.87
N ARG A 436 -73.90 -38.05 -6.26
CA ARG A 436 -74.10 -36.87 -7.15
C ARG A 436 -72.81 -36.47 -7.90
N VAL A 437 -72.97 -36.04 -9.16
CA VAL A 437 -72.12 -35.08 -9.95
C VAL A 437 -70.62 -35.38 -10.11
N GLN A 438 -70.25 -35.65 -11.37
CA GLN A 438 -68.98 -35.22 -11.99
C GLN A 438 -69.27 -33.98 -12.87
N ILE A 439 -68.23 -33.22 -13.26
CA ILE A 439 -68.28 -32.33 -14.42
C ILE A 439 -67.06 -32.58 -15.34
N MET A 440 -67.40 -32.70 -16.62
CA MET A 440 -66.61 -32.73 -17.86
C MET A 440 -65.38 -31.79 -17.87
N SER A 441 -64.23 -32.09 -18.48
CA SER A 441 -63.88 -32.75 -19.76
C SER A 441 -64.01 -31.88 -21.03
N HIS A 442 -62.88 -31.58 -21.66
CA HIS A 442 -62.79 -31.28 -23.09
C HIS A 442 -61.40 -31.63 -23.68
N ASP A 443 -61.35 -31.77 -25.00
CA ASP A 443 -60.47 -32.75 -25.68
C ASP A 443 -59.53 -32.14 -26.75
N VAL A 444 -59.02 -33.04 -27.62
CA VAL A 444 -58.43 -32.85 -28.97
C VAL A 444 -56.88 -32.67 -28.98
N HIS A 445 -56.05 -33.66 -29.38
CA HIS A 445 -55.72 -34.19 -30.73
C HIS A 445 -55.07 -33.15 -31.68
N TYR A 446 -54.12 -33.42 -32.58
CA TYR A 446 -53.36 -34.62 -33.10
C TYR A 446 -51.83 -34.32 -33.03
N GLY A 447 -50.85 -35.22 -33.27
CA GLY A 447 -50.85 -36.65 -33.59
C GLY A 447 -49.55 -37.08 -34.34
N ASN A 448 -49.33 -38.39 -34.51
CA ASN A 448 -48.40 -39.07 -35.47
C ASN A 448 -46.85 -38.96 -35.29
N LEU A 449 -46.01 -39.97 -35.60
CA LEU A 449 -46.18 -41.44 -35.71
C LEU A 449 -44.78 -42.15 -35.78
N LYS A 450 -44.77 -43.51 -35.84
CA LYS A 450 -43.67 -44.50 -35.96
C LYS A 450 -43.05 -44.91 -34.60
N SER A 451 -43.16 -46.16 -34.12
CA SER A 451 -42.82 -47.50 -34.69
C SER A 451 -41.30 -47.63 -34.86
N GLU A 452 -40.57 -48.58 -34.27
CA GLU A 452 -40.89 -49.95 -33.75
C GLU A 452 -39.90 -50.36 -32.62
N LYS A 453 -39.86 -51.56 -32.00
CA LYS A 453 -40.46 -52.89 -32.28
C LYS A 453 -41.00 -53.59 -31.00
N SER A 454 -41.20 -54.92 -31.07
CA SER A 454 -41.92 -55.81 -30.16
C SER A 454 -41.04 -56.75 -29.30
N ILE A 455 -41.66 -57.46 -28.33
CA ILE A 455 -41.19 -58.70 -27.62
C ILE A 455 -40.07 -58.46 -26.56
N ASP A 456 -40.09 -59.03 -25.34
CA ASP A 456 -40.85 -60.16 -24.77
C ASP A 456 -41.32 -59.91 -23.30
N GLN A 457 -42.21 -60.75 -22.77
CA GLN A 457 -42.62 -60.75 -21.34
C GLN A 457 -42.12 -62.00 -20.59
N THR A 458 -41.13 -61.86 -19.70
CA THR A 458 -40.72 -62.95 -18.79
C THR A 458 -40.30 -62.47 -17.39
N HIS A 459 -40.84 -63.16 -16.39
CA HIS A 459 -40.38 -63.32 -15.00
C HIS A 459 -40.19 -62.09 -14.09
N GLU A 460 -41.07 -62.04 -13.07
CA GLU A 460 -40.74 -61.48 -11.76
C GLU A 460 -39.49 -62.16 -11.18
N ASN A 461 -38.39 -61.39 -10.93
CA ASN A 461 -37.41 -61.63 -9.85
C ASN A 461 -36.22 -60.62 -9.89
N HIS A 462 -36.47 -59.30 -9.77
CA HIS A 462 -35.35 -58.34 -9.76
C HIS A 462 -35.51 -57.10 -8.85
N HIS A 463 -35.80 -57.34 -7.56
CA HIS A 463 -35.66 -56.33 -6.49
C HIS A 463 -34.80 -56.81 -5.31
N GLN A 464 -33.54 -57.18 -5.61
CA GLN A 464 -32.47 -57.00 -4.61
C GLN A 464 -31.97 -55.55 -4.71
N PRO A 465 -31.88 -54.78 -3.61
CA PRO A 465 -31.26 -53.47 -3.65
C PRO A 465 -29.77 -53.62 -4.02
N ASN A 466 -29.32 -52.82 -4.98
CA ASN A 466 -27.94 -52.85 -5.45
C ASN A 466 -27.04 -52.07 -4.48
N LEU A 467 -26.83 -52.65 -3.30
CA LEU A 467 -26.10 -52.07 -2.15
C LEU A 467 -24.73 -51.51 -2.56
N ASP A 468 -24.05 -52.17 -3.48
CA ASP A 468 -22.73 -51.78 -3.97
C ASP A 468 -22.81 -50.43 -4.76
N LYS A 469 -23.93 -50.12 -5.42
CA LYS A 469 -24.20 -48.83 -6.09
C LYS A 469 -24.47 -47.70 -5.10
N ASP A 470 -25.12 -47.98 -3.98
CA ASP A 470 -25.40 -46.97 -2.94
C ASP A 470 -24.16 -46.70 -2.06
N LYS A 471 -23.31 -47.71 -1.85
CA LYS A 471 -21.95 -47.58 -1.30
C LYS A 471 -21.11 -46.58 -2.11
N GLU A 472 -21.14 -46.66 -3.45
CA GLU A 472 -20.43 -45.69 -4.31
C GLU A 472 -21.04 -44.28 -4.25
N LYS A 473 -22.38 -44.14 -4.30
CA LYS A 473 -23.05 -42.82 -4.15
C LYS A 473 -22.68 -42.11 -2.85
N PHE A 474 -22.73 -42.82 -1.72
CA PHE A 474 -22.37 -42.26 -0.41
C PHE A 474 -20.92 -41.80 -0.40
N LEU A 475 -20.00 -42.64 -0.91
CA LEU A 475 -18.58 -42.33 -0.98
C LEU A 475 -18.29 -41.10 -1.87
N ASP A 476 -19.04 -40.90 -2.96
CA ASP A 476 -18.89 -39.71 -3.82
C ASP A 476 -19.48 -38.44 -3.21
N GLN A 477 -20.62 -38.52 -2.51
CA GLN A 477 -21.14 -37.40 -1.71
C GLN A 477 -20.16 -37.01 -0.59
N PHE A 478 -19.59 -38.00 0.10
CA PHE A 478 -18.59 -37.82 1.15
C PHE A 478 -17.29 -37.20 0.62
N ILE A 479 -16.79 -37.66 -0.54
CA ILE A 479 -15.67 -37.05 -1.25
C ILE A 479 -15.95 -35.57 -1.57
N LYS A 480 -17.14 -35.26 -2.09
CA LYS A 480 -17.52 -33.88 -2.43
C LYS A 480 -17.49 -32.98 -1.21
N LEU A 481 -18.10 -33.41 -0.10
CA LEU A 481 -18.09 -32.67 1.18
C LEU A 481 -16.66 -32.45 1.73
N ILE A 482 -15.77 -33.45 1.61
CA ILE A 482 -14.35 -33.36 2.01
C ILE A 482 -13.49 -32.52 1.05
N LEU A 483 -13.90 -32.35 -0.20
CA LEU A 483 -13.25 -31.42 -1.13
C LEU A 483 -13.69 -29.98 -0.89
N GLU A 484 -14.97 -29.77 -0.60
CA GLU A 484 -15.61 -28.48 -0.39
C GLU A 484 -15.26 -27.84 0.96
N SER A 485 -15.08 -28.63 2.02
CA SER A 485 -14.71 -28.15 3.36
C SER A 485 -13.29 -27.58 3.48
N LYS A 486 -12.42 -27.76 2.47
CA LYS A 486 -11.00 -27.38 2.50
C LYS A 486 -10.77 -25.88 2.30
N LYS A 487 -11.08 -25.11 3.34
CA LYS A 487 -10.81 -23.67 3.44
C LYS A 487 -9.32 -23.35 3.26
N LYS A 488 -9.05 -22.22 2.62
CA LYS A 488 -7.71 -21.65 2.40
C LYS A 488 -7.62 -20.32 3.16
N LEU A 489 -6.43 -19.97 3.64
CA LEU A 489 -6.16 -18.62 4.13
C LEU A 489 -6.16 -17.65 2.94
N SER A 490 -7.26 -16.93 2.76
CA SER A 490 -7.38 -15.78 1.88
C SER A 490 -7.52 -14.51 2.71
N PHE A 491 -6.47 -13.69 2.73
CA PHE A 491 -6.47 -12.40 3.40
C PHE A 491 -6.71 -11.28 2.39
N GLY A 492 -7.62 -10.35 2.69
CA GLY A 492 -7.80 -9.13 1.91
C GLY A 492 -6.61 -8.17 2.08
N VAL A 493 -6.39 -7.29 1.11
CA VAL A 493 -5.27 -6.32 1.11
C VAL A 493 -5.21 -5.52 2.42
N LEU A 494 -6.37 -5.11 2.95
CA LEU A 494 -6.50 -4.37 4.21
C LEU A 494 -5.93 -5.11 5.43
N PHE A 495 -6.00 -6.45 5.47
CA PHE A 495 -5.33 -7.24 6.52
C PHE A 495 -3.81 -7.11 6.42
N ILE A 496 -3.26 -7.21 5.20
CA ILE A 496 -1.82 -7.11 4.97
C ILE A 496 -1.33 -5.70 5.32
N VAL A 497 -2.02 -4.65 4.88
CA VAL A 497 -1.72 -3.26 5.27
C VAL A 497 -1.69 -3.10 6.80
N LYS A 498 -2.69 -3.65 7.51
CA LYS A 498 -2.72 -3.62 8.99
C LYS A 498 -1.57 -4.39 9.66
N GLN A 499 -1.07 -5.44 9.00
CA GLN A 499 0.07 -6.24 9.47
C GLN A 499 1.42 -5.55 9.24
N VAL A 500 1.55 -4.74 8.17
CA VAL A 500 2.77 -3.97 7.83
C VAL A 500 2.91 -2.71 8.70
N CYS A 501 1.81 -2.06 9.06
CA CYS A 501 1.83 -0.87 9.92
C CYS A 501 1.94 -1.25 11.42
N ASP A 502 3.15 -1.62 11.85
CA ASP A 502 3.49 -2.12 13.20
C ASP A 502 2.84 -1.36 14.37
N SER A 503 2.71 -0.04 14.28
CA SER A 503 2.07 0.82 15.28
C SER A 503 0.64 0.40 15.66
N PHE A 504 -0.10 -0.24 14.75
CA PHE A 504 -1.48 -0.68 14.99
C PHE A 504 -1.61 -2.08 15.61
N LYS A 505 -0.50 -2.81 15.84
CA LYS A 505 -0.52 -4.18 16.39
C LYS A 505 -1.14 -4.26 17.79
N LYS A 506 -0.98 -3.22 18.62
CA LYS A 506 -1.39 -3.19 20.06
C LYS A 506 -2.89 -3.42 20.36
N LYS A 507 -3.79 -3.40 19.37
CA LYS A 507 -5.23 -3.69 19.56
C LYS A 507 -5.81 -4.71 18.55
N SER A 508 -4.99 -5.44 17.78
CA SER A 508 -5.49 -6.35 16.73
C SER A 508 -5.62 -7.83 17.15
N THR A 509 -5.58 -8.13 18.45
CA THR A 509 -5.64 -9.49 19.02
C THR A 509 -6.98 -10.21 18.83
N THR A 510 -8.06 -9.48 18.50
CA THR A 510 -9.44 -9.97 18.41
C THR A 510 -9.75 -10.84 17.18
N ASN A 511 -8.93 -10.79 16.12
CA ASN A 511 -9.19 -11.55 14.90
C ASN A 511 -8.50 -12.93 14.89
N TYR A 512 -9.31 -13.99 15.01
CA TYR A 512 -8.88 -15.40 15.00
C TYR A 512 -7.93 -15.76 13.85
N GLN A 513 -8.20 -15.25 12.64
CA GLN A 513 -7.36 -15.48 11.45
C GLN A 513 -5.94 -14.93 11.60
N ALA A 514 -5.74 -13.81 12.32
CA ALA A 514 -4.41 -13.24 12.58
C ALA A 514 -3.56 -14.19 13.46
N ARG A 515 -4.20 -14.79 14.46
CA ARG A 515 -3.57 -15.78 15.35
C ARG A 515 -3.25 -17.08 14.62
N ILE A 516 -4.11 -17.54 13.70
CA ILE A 516 -3.77 -18.66 12.80
C ILE A 516 -2.56 -18.29 11.95
N PHE A 517 -2.52 -17.08 11.38
CA PHE A 517 -1.40 -16.65 10.54
C PHE A 517 -0.07 -16.62 11.30
N GLU A 518 0.01 -15.98 12.47
CA GLU A 518 1.24 -15.96 13.27
C GLU A 518 1.65 -17.36 13.78
N LYS A 519 0.69 -18.23 14.14
CA LYS A 519 1.01 -19.64 14.47
C LYS A 519 1.55 -20.38 13.26
N SER A 520 0.94 -20.20 12.09
CA SER A 520 1.39 -20.79 10.82
C SER A 520 2.79 -20.29 10.46
N ARG A 521 3.06 -19.00 10.60
CA ARG A 521 4.36 -18.36 10.35
C ARG A 521 5.46 -18.93 11.24
N LYS A 522 5.20 -19.11 12.54
CA LYS A 522 6.13 -19.78 13.45
C LYS A 522 6.42 -21.22 13.00
N MET A 523 5.38 -21.99 12.63
CA MET A 523 5.57 -23.35 12.13
C MET A 523 6.33 -23.39 10.79
N ILE A 524 6.06 -22.48 9.84
CA ILE A 524 6.85 -22.32 8.60
C ILE A 524 8.34 -22.10 8.92
N LEU A 525 8.67 -21.21 9.86
CA LEU A 525 10.07 -20.93 10.20
C LEU A 525 10.78 -22.15 10.82
N THR A 526 10.08 -22.98 11.61
CA THR A 526 10.62 -24.23 12.18
C THR A 526 10.69 -25.38 11.17
N ASP A 527 9.76 -25.45 10.22
CA ASP A 527 9.65 -26.55 9.25
C ASP A 527 10.32 -26.26 7.89
N MET A 528 10.80 -25.03 7.66
CA MET A 528 11.63 -24.64 6.50
C MET A 528 13.13 -24.57 6.80
N ASP A 529 13.57 -24.85 8.03
CA ASP A 529 14.99 -25.03 8.35
C ASP A 529 15.54 -26.22 7.54
N ILE A 530 16.56 -25.97 6.71
CA ILE A 530 17.12 -26.96 5.78
C ILE A 530 17.74 -28.17 6.50
N LEU A 531 18.35 -27.98 7.67
CA LEU A 531 18.94 -29.08 8.45
C LEU A 531 17.84 -29.97 9.03
N VAL A 532 16.80 -29.33 9.56
CA VAL A 532 15.60 -30.01 10.07
C VAL A 532 14.87 -30.75 8.95
N VAL A 533 14.78 -30.18 7.74
CA VAL A 533 14.17 -30.81 6.56
C VAL A 533 14.98 -32.03 6.10
N LEU A 534 16.31 -31.90 5.94
CA LEU A 534 17.17 -32.98 5.46
C LEU A 534 17.19 -34.17 6.42
N ASN A 535 17.35 -33.92 7.72
CA ASN A 535 17.36 -34.98 8.74
C ASN A 535 15.99 -35.70 8.78
N LYS A 536 14.87 -34.96 8.89
CA LYS A 536 13.52 -35.54 8.87
C LYS A 536 13.26 -36.35 7.59
N LEU A 537 13.75 -35.91 6.42
CA LEU A 537 13.53 -36.62 5.16
C LEU A 537 14.29 -37.95 5.12
N GLN A 538 15.58 -37.95 5.49
CA GLN A 538 16.39 -39.17 5.54
C GLN A 538 15.85 -40.19 6.55
N GLU A 539 15.45 -39.74 7.75
CA GLU A 539 14.80 -40.58 8.77
C GLU A 539 13.53 -41.26 8.21
N ILE A 540 12.64 -40.47 7.62
CA ILE A 540 11.32 -40.93 7.17
C ILE A 540 11.44 -41.87 5.97
N GLU A 541 12.36 -41.63 5.02
CA GLU A 541 12.53 -42.53 3.89
C GLU A 541 13.13 -43.88 4.32
N LYS A 542 14.17 -43.88 5.16
CA LYS A 542 14.71 -45.12 5.77
C LYS A 542 13.62 -45.91 6.49
N PHE A 543 12.88 -45.25 7.39
CA PHE A 543 11.78 -45.89 8.14
C PHE A 543 10.69 -46.45 7.23
N LYS A 544 10.27 -45.70 6.21
CA LYS A 544 9.19 -46.06 5.28
C LYS A 544 9.50 -47.25 4.38
N TYR A 545 10.77 -47.49 4.04
CA TYR A 545 11.16 -48.67 3.26
C TYR A 545 11.40 -49.91 4.11
N ILE A 546 11.86 -49.74 5.36
CA ILE A 546 12.11 -50.85 6.30
C ILE A 546 10.80 -51.38 6.91
N PHE A 547 9.91 -50.50 7.39
CA PHE A 547 8.79 -50.91 8.26
C PHE A 547 7.41 -50.99 7.61
N LEU A 548 7.25 -50.69 6.31
CA LEU A 548 5.92 -50.55 5.70
C LEU A 548 5.73 -51.37 4.41
N ASN A 549 4.74 -52.26 4.42
CA ASN A 549 4.31 -53.04 3.27
C ASN A 549 3.70 -52.18 2.14
N LYS A 550 3.60 -52.74 0.92
CA LYS A 550 3.20 -52.00 -0.30
C LYS A 550 1.81 -51.34 -0.20
N THR A 551 0.91 -51.87 0.63
CA THR A 551 -0.42 -51.29 0.91
C THR A 551 -0.38 -50.28 2.06
N GLN A 552 0.32 -50.60 3.16
CA GLN A 552 0.60 -49.65 4.25
C GLN A 552 1.26 -48.35 3.72
N ARG A 553 2.26 -48.47 2.83
CA ARG A 553 2.89 -47.33 2.15
C ARG A 553 1.91 -46.47 1.34
N LYS A 554 0.82 -47.03 0.79
CA LYS A 554 -0.24 -46.23 0.13
C LYS A 554 -0.96 -45.39 1.17
N VAL A 555 -1.45 -45.99 2.26
CA VAL A 555 -2.15 -45.29 3.35
C VAL A 555 -1.24 -44.25 4.02
N PHE A 556 0.05 -44.55 4.21
CA PHE A 556 1.03 -43.61 4.75
C PHE A 556 1.30 -42.40 3.82
N ASN A 557 1.40 -42.61 2.50
CA ASN A 557 1.52 -41.52 1.50
C ASN A 557 0.29 -40.58 1.47
N TYR A 558 -0.78 -40.99 2.16
CA TYR A 558 -2.11 -40.40 2.17
C TYR A 558 -2.50 -39.78 3.53
N LEU A 559 -1.59 -39.74 4.51
CA LEU A 559 -1.82 -39.11 5.82
C LEU A 559 -2.17 -37.60 5.69
N PRO A 560 -3.12 -37.08 6.49
CA PRO A 560 -3.58 -35.70 6.42
C PRO A 560 -2.46 -34.70 6.72
N LYS A 561 -2.55 -33.47 6.20
CA LYS A 561 -1.56 -32.44 6.50
C LYS A 561 -1.66 -32.04 7.99
N PRO A 562 -0.57 -31.52 8.59
CA PRO A 562 -0.66 -30.86 9.89
C PRO A 562 -1.72 -29.73 9.84
N VAL A 563 -2.69 -29.80 10.76
CA VAL A 563 -3.78 -28.82 10.89
C VAL A 563 -3.40 -27.76 11.93
N VAL A 564 -3.52 -26.49 11.58
CA VAL A 564 -3.16 -25.37 12.46
C VAL A 564 -4.42 -24.85 13.17
N PHE A 565 -4.63 -25.32 14.39
CA PHE A 565 -5.67 -24.83 15.30
C PHE A 565 -5.17 -23.69 16.19
N VAL A 566 -5.99 -22.67 16.43
CA VAL A 566 -5.83 -21.75 17.57
C VAL A 566 -6.84 -22.14 18.63
N GLY A 567 -6.36 -22.71 19.73
CA GLY A 567 -7.11 -22.94 20.95
C GLY A 567 -6.52 -22.07 22.05
N GLU A 568 -7.37 -21.30 22.73
CA GLU A 568 -6.96 -20.33 23.76
C GLU A 568 -6.91 -20.97 25.15
N ASN A 569 -7.78 -21.97 25.40
CA ASN A 569 -7.95 -22.59 26.70
C ASN A 569 -7.08 -23.85 26.85
N GLN A 570 -5.76 -23.68 27.03
CA GLN A 570 -4.94 -24.77 27.59
C GLN A 570 -5.10 -24.91 29.11
N GLN A 571 -5.51 -23.84 29.82
CA GLN A 571 -5.69 -23.84 31.28
C GLN A 571 -6.96 -24.60 31.72
N ASN A 572 -8.16 -24.31 31.18
CA ASN A 572 -9.38 -25.06 31.51
C ASN A 572 -9.35 -26.55 31.10
N ARG A 573 -8.31 -27.01 30.39
CA ARG A 573 -8.07 -28.44 30.13
C ARG A 573 -7.31 -29.16 31.25
N GLN A 574 -6.98 -28.45 32.34
CA GLN A 574 -6.45 -29.02 33.57
C GLN A 574 -7.55 -29.20 34.64
N GLU A 575 -8.55 -28.32 34.73
CA GLU A 575 -9.65 -28.42 35.70
C GLU A 575 -10.46 -29.72 35.53
N VAL A 576 -10.69 -30.15 34.28
CA VAL A 576 -11.38 -31.42 33.95
C VAL A 576 -10.56 -32.68 34.36
N ARG A 577 -9.38 -32.54 34.98
CA ARG A 577 -8.63 -33.67 35.54
C ARG A 577 -8.87 -33.91 37.04
N HIS A 578 -9.26 -32.88 37.80
CA HIS A 578 -9.45 -33.00 39.25
C HIS A 578 -10.75 -33.68 39.69
N ILE A 579 -11.51 -34.25 38.76
CA ILE A 579 -12.73 -35.03 39.05
C ILE A 579 -12.45 -36.55 39.01
N ASP A 580 -11.38 -36.98 38.33
CA ASP A 580 -11.01 -38.40 38.19
C ASP A 580 -9.99 -38.89 39.25
N ASP A 581 -9.43 -37.99 40.07
CA ASP A 581 -8.26 -38.24 40.95
C ASP A 581 -8.54 -39.13 42.19
N HIS A 582 -9.72 -39.75 42.32
CA HIS A 582 -10.17 -40.44 43.56
C HIS A 582 -10.26 -41.97 43.51
N LEU A 583 -9.76 -42.64 42.45
CA LEU A 583 -9.79 -44.11 42.33
C LEU A 583 -8.43 -44.77 41.98
N SER A 584 -7.85 -45.43 43.00
CA SER A 584 -6.77 -46.42 42.97
C SER A 584 -5.38 -45.98 42.47
N GLU A 585 -4.37 -46.21 43.31
CA GLU A 585 -3.04 -45.57 43.22
C GLU A 585 -2.00 -46.37 42.40
N ASN A 586 -2.30 -47.62 42.03
CA ASN A 586 -1.29 -48.60 41.55
C ASN A 586 -0.91 -48.52 40.06
N ASP A 587 -1.50 -47.63 39.25
CA ASP A 587 -1.40 -47.68 37.77
C ASP A 587 -0.49 -46.57 37.16
N MET A 588 0.28 -45.87 38.01
CA MET A 588 0.93 -44.60 37.62
C MET A 588 2.13 -44.75 36.65
N ALA A 589 2.69 -45.94 36.50
CA ALA A 589 3.84 -46.19 35.63
C ALA A 589 3.50 -46.11 34.13
N ASN A 590 2.33 -46.63 33.71
CA ASN A 590 2.02 -46.81 32.29
C ASN A 590 1.49 -45.53 31.61
N LYS A 591 0.67 -44.72 32.29
CA LYS A 591 0.01 -43.52 31.71
C LYS A 591 0.98 -42.42 31.25
N LYS A 592 2.22 -42.36 31.78
CA LYS A 592 3.22 -41.34 31.41
C LYS A 592 3.68 -41.44 29.95
N ASN A 593 3.69 -42.63 29.36
CA ASN A 593 4.21 -42.88 28.02
C ASN A 593 3.26 -42.45 26.88
N ASP A 594 1.94 -42.44 27.09
CA ASP A 594 0.99 -42.05 26.05
C ASP A 594 0.79 -40.53 25.91
N MET A 595 0.93 -39.77 27.00
CA MET A 595 0.82 -38.31 26.93
C MET A 595 1.99 -37.66 26.16
N LEU A 596 3.12 -38.35 26.00
CA LEU A 596 4.22 -37.94 25.13
C LEU A 596 3.98 -38.26 23.63
N LYS A 597 3.17 -39.28 23.30
CA LYS A 597 2.93 -39.66 21.88
C LYS A 597 2.19 -38.58 21.10
N LEU A 598 1.23 -37.87 21.69
CA LEU A 598 0.39 -36.90 20.96
C LEU A 598 1.15 -35.68 20.41
N LYS A 599 2.34 -35.36 20.92
CA LYS A 599 3.20 -34.28 20.37
C LYS A 599 4.01 -34.69 19.14
N SER A 600 3.94 -35.96 18.70
CA SER A 600 4.82 -36.51 17.65
C SER A 600 4.23 -36.54 16.22
N SER A 601 2.93 -36.26 16.04
CA SER A 601 2.22 -36.48 14.76
C SER A 601 2.47 -35.43 13.66
N SER A 602 3.21 -34.36 13.93
CA SER A 602 3.64 -33.37 12.92
C SER A 602 4.75 -33.88 11.98
N LYS A 603 5.31 -35.06 12.23
CA LYS A 603 6.50 -35.61 11.55
C LYS A 603 6.21 -36.24 10.17
N SER A 604 6.01 -35.42 9.14
CA SER A 604 6.31 -35.80 7.73
C SER A 604 6.03 -34.64 6.76
N LEU A 605 7.07 -33.98 6.24
CA LEU A 605 6.92 -32.70 5.54
C LEU A 605 7.27 -32.66 4.04
N LEU A 606 8.32 -33.34 3.57
CA LEU A 606 8.77 -33.23 2.16
C LEU A 606 8.77 -34.51 1.31
N GLY A 607 8.50 -35.69 1.89
CA GLY A 607 8.09 -36.84 1.07
C GLY A 607 6.78 -36.51 0.33
N GLY A 608 6.72 -36.76 -0.98
CA GLY A 608 5.65 -36.30 -1.88
C GLY A 608 4.24 -36.85 -1.59
N ARG A 609 3.61 -36.40 -0.49
CA ARG A 609 2.27 -36.80 -0.05
C ARG A 609 1.24 -36.56 -1.15
N GLN A 610 0.51 -37.61 -1.53
CA GLN A 610 -0.42 -37.54 -2.65
C GLN A 610 -1.72 -36.87 -2.20
N THR A 611 -1.84 -35.57 -2.45
CA THR A 611 -3.04 -34.80 -2.04
C THR A 611 -4.32 -35.32 -2.70
N PHE A 612 -5.37 -35.47 -1.88
CA PHE A 612 -6.75 -35.77 -2.28
C PHE A 612 -7.44 -34.57 -2.91
N ASN A 613 -6.92 -34.14 -4.05
CA ASN A 613 -7.50 -33.07 -4.87
C ASN A 613 -8.40 -33.65 -5.99
N THR A 614 -8.66 -34.96 -5.96
CA THR A 614 -9.36 -35.69 -7.02
C THR A 614 -10.01 -36.94 -6.42
N GLU A 615 -11.28 -37.15 -6.71
CA GLU A 615 -12.08 -38.33 -6.32
C GLU A 615 -11.35 -39.66 -6.60
N LYS A 616 -10.79 -39.82 -7.80
CA LYS A 616 -9.98 -40.98 -8.22
C LYS A 616 -8.77 -41.30 -7.31
N LYS A 617 -8.26 -40.33 -6.54
CA LYS A 617 -7.22 -40.57 -5.51
C LYS A 617 -7.82 -40.99 -4.17
N PHE A 618 -8.97 -40.44 -3.80
CA PHE A 618 -9.67 -40.80 -2.56
C PHE A 618 -10.27 -42.20 -2.65
N LYS A 619 -10.88 -42.57 -3.78
CA LYS A 619 -11.28 -43.96 -4.11
C LYS A 619 -10.09 -44.94 -4.03
N ARG A 620 -8.86 -44.50 -4.32
CA ARG A 620 -7.63 -45.31 -4.15
C ARG A 620 -7.15 -45.42 -2.70
N LEU A 621 -7.33 -44.39 -1.87
CA LEU A 621 -7.13 -44.52 -0.41
C LEU A 621 -8.16 -45.49 0.16
N TYR A 622 -9.45 -45.29 -0.13
CA TYR A 622 -10.52 -46.12 0.44
C TYR A 622 -10.27 -47.61 0.18
N LYS A 623 -10.00 -48.01 -1.08
CA LYS A 623 -9.67 -49.41 -1.41
C LYS A 623 -8.40 -49.93 -0.70
N ALA A 624 -7.42 -49.08 -0.39
CA ALA A 624 -6.26 -49.48 0.40
C ALA A 624 -6.59 -49.64 1.89
N TYR A 625 -7.39 -48.73 2.46
CA TYR A 625 -7.89 -48.78 3.85
C TYR A 625 -8.78 -50.01 4.06
N GLU A 626 -9.74 -50.23 3.16
CA GLU A 626 -10.61 -51.42 3.08
C GLU A 626 -9.79 -52.72 3.05
N SER A 627 -8.73 -52.80 2.24
CA SER A 627 -7.87 -53.98 2.20
C SER A 627 -7.05 -54.23 3.48
N LEU A 628 -6.69 -53.19 4.26
CA LEU A 628 -6.00 -53.39 5.54
C LEU A 628 -6.98 -53.79 6.64
N ALA A 629 -8.12 -53.11 6.72
CA ALA A 629 -9.13 -53.33 7.75
C ALA A 629 -9.88 -54.68 7.60
N LEU A 630 -10.05 -55.19 6.37
CA LEU A 630 -10.62 -56.51 6.16
C LEU A 630 -9.65 -57.63 6.57
N ASN A 631 -8.35 -57.49 6.29
CA ASN A 631 -7.33 -58.46 6.68
C ASN A 631 -7.24 -58.64 8.22
N GLU A 632 -7.45 -57.55 9.00
CA GLU A 632 -7.51 -57.60 10.47
C GLU A 632 -8.64 -58.51 11.03
N ASN A 633 -9.59 -58.95 10.20
CA ASN A 633 -10.78 -59.68 10.64
C ASN A 633 -10.84 -61.15 10.18
N ASN A 634 -9.94 -61.63 9.32
CA ASN A 634 -9.91 -63.04 8.93
C ASN A 634 -9.37 -63.93 10.06
N TYR A 635 -8.20 -63.58 10.63
CA TYR A 635 -7.52 -64.36 11.67
C TYR A 635 -8.40 -64.62 12.91
N ASN A 636 -9.15 -63.60 13.38
CA ASN A 636 -10.00 -63.69 14.59
C ASN A 636 -11.20 -64.67 14.48
N ASN A 637 -11.31 -65.49 13.44
CA ASN A 637 -12.40 -66.46 13.24
C ASN A 637 -11.93 -67.91 13.04
N GLU A 638 -10.61 -68.18 13.06
CA GLU A 638 -10.08 -69.54 12.83
C GLU A 638 -9.55 -70.22 14.12
N ASP A 639 -9.34 -69.46 15.21
CA ASP A 639 -8.93 -69.97 16.53
C ASP A 639 -10.07 -70.68 17.30
N CYS A 640 -10.45 -71.90 16.90
CA CYS A 640 -11.07 -72.87 17.82
C CYS A 640 -11.07 -74.35 17.35
N GLN A 641 -9.89 -74.98 17.12
CA GLN A 641 -9.58 -76.37 17.53
C GLN A 641 -8.25 -76.91 16.94
N TYR A 642 -7.35 -77.40 17.82
CA TYR A 642 -6.11 -78.16 17.54
C TYR A 642 -5.02 -77.42 16.69
N GLN A 643 -3.70 -77.64 16.86
CA GLN A 643 -2.96 -78.49 17.80
C GLN A 643 -1.63 -77.81 18.25
N GLN A 644 -0.83 -78.47 19.08
CA GLN A 644 0.36 -77.91 19.74
C GLN A 644 1.68 -78.02 18.94
N PHE A 645 2.58 -77.08 19.28
CA PHE A 645 4.04 -77.06 19.09
C PHE A 645 4.63 -76.76 17.69
N GLN A 646 5.70 -75.96 17.72
CA GLN A 646 6.56 -75.52 16.61
C GLN A 646 5.93 -74.59 15.55
N ASP A 647 5.73 -73.31 15.90
CA ASP A 647 6.26 -72.16 15.11
C ASP A 647 6.12 -70.80 15.84
N ASN A 648 6.89 -70.61 16.91
CA ASN A 648 6.85 -69.38 17.75
C ASN A 648 7.46 -68.13 17.09
N VAL A 649 8.04 -68.23 15.88
CA VAL A 649 8.71 -67.10 15.21
C VAL A 649 7.72 -66.27 14.41
N ASP A 650 6.85 -66.89 13.61
CA ASP A 650 5.98 -66.15 12.69
C ASP A 650 4.72 -65.58 13.35
N GLN A 651 4.18 -66.23 14.38
CA GLN A 651 3.12 -65.63 15.21
C GLN A 651 3.53 -64.28 15.81
N ASN A 652 4.82 -64.08 16.12
CA ASN A 652 5.32 -62.79 16.60
C ASN A 652 5.36 -61.74 15.46
N ASN A 653 5.76 -62.13 14.25
CA ASN A 653 5.76 -61.24 13.10
C ASN A 653 4.33 -60.76 12.75
N GLU A 654 3.36 -61.67 12.65
CA GLU A 654 1.97 -61.33 12.32
C GLU A 654 1.35 -60.37 13.34
N ASN A 655 1.54 -60.62 14.64
CA ASN A 655 1.09 -59.73 15.71
C ASN A 655 1.68 -58.30 15.58
N THR A 656 2.94 -58.16 15.13
CA THR A 656 3.50 -56.83 14.86
C THR A 656 2.90 -56.15 13.63
N GLU A 657 2.65 -56.87 12.52
CA GLU A 657 1.98 -56.27 11.35
C GLU A 657 0.52 -55.89 11.67
N GLN A 658 -0.23 -56.71 12.39
CA GLN A 658 -1.58 -56.35 12.86
C GLN A 658 -1.55 -55.09 13.73
N SER A 659 -0.62 -55.01 14.69
CA SER A 659 -0.42 -53.82 15.54
C SER A 659 -0.05 -52.57 14.73
N LEU A 660 0.80 -52.70 13.70
CA LEU A 660 1.15 -51.62 12.77
C LEU A 660 -0.04 -51.19 11.91
N ASN A 661 -0.80 -52.13 11.35
CA ASN A 661 -2.03 -51.84 10.60
C ASN A 661 -3.04 -51.08 11.48
N LYS A 662 -3.34 -51.58 12.67
CA LYS A 662 -4.25 -50.94 13.64
C LYS A 662 -3.78 -49.54 14.03
N ARG A 663 -2.47 -49.30 14.14
CA ARG A 663 -1.87 -47.96 14.37
C ARG A 663 -2.00 -47.05 13.14
N LEU A 664 -1.75 -47.55 11.93
CA LEU A 664 -1.88 -46.78 10.68
C LEU A 664 -3.33 -46.37 10.38
N LEU A 665 -4.30 -47.27 10.61
CA LEU A 665 -5.73 -46.97 10.48
C LEU A 665 -6.14 -45.87 11.47
N LYS A 666 -5.62 -45.90 12.71
CA LYS A 666 -5.79 -44.83 13.72
C LYS A 666 -5.03 -43.52 13.43
N MET A 667 -4.17 -43.47 12.39
CA MET A 667 -3.51 -42.22 11.93
C MET A 667 -4.24 -41.55 10.75
N VAL A 668 -5.27 -42.20 10.20
CA VAL A 668 -6.19 -41.56 9.24
C VAL A 668 -7.02 -40.49 9.98
N GLU A 669 -7.41 -39.43 9.28
CA GLU A 669 -8.23 -38.34 9.84
C GLU A 669 -9.53 -38.92 10.45
N PRO A 670 -9.91 -38.62 11.71
CA PRO A 670 -11.01 -39.35 12.39
C PRO A 670 -12.37 -39.32 11.68
N THR A 671 -12.67 -38.24 10.96
CA THR A 671 -13.80 -38.11 10.01
C THR A 671 -13.76 -39.16 8.90
N ILE A 672 -12.61 -39.28 8.24
CA ILE A 672 -12.35 -40.27 7.20
C ILE A 672 -12.39 -41.69 7.80
N GLN A 673 -11.77 -41.88 8.96
CA GLN A 673 -11.73 -43.16 9.66
C GLN A 673 -13.14 -43.67 10.02
N TYR A 674 -13.99 -42.82 10.59
CA TYR A 674 -15.36 -43.16 10.99
C TYR A 674 -16.23 -43.57 9.79
N SER A 675 -16.29 -42.73 8.74
CA SER A 675 -17.08 -43.05 7.55
C SER A 675 -16.51 -44.23 6.76
N PHE A 676 -15.20 -44.47 6.78
CA PHE A 676 -14.61 -45.67 6.18
C PHE A 676 -14.92 -46.93 6.97
N ASN A 677 -14.87 -46.90 8.30
CA ASN A 677 -15.25 -48.03 9.15
C ASN A 677 -16.71 -48.44 8.89
N SER A 678 -17.61 -47.45 8.80
CA SER A 678 -19.03 -47.69 8.50
C SER A 678 -19.23 -48.32 7.11
N LEU A 679 -18.48 -47.87 6.10
CA LEU A 679 -18.48 -48.48 4.76
C LEU A 679 -17.89 -49.91 4.75
N ILE A 680 -16.97 -50.23 5.67
CA ILE A 680 -16.44 -51.58 5.88
C ILE A 680 -17.43 -52.47 6.65
N GLU A 681 -18.21 -51.92 7.58
CA GLU A 681 -19.27 -52.66 8.28
C GLU A 681 -20.41 -53.03 7.32
N LEU A 682 -20.81 -52.11 6.43
CA LEU A 682 -21.71 -52.41 5.31
C LEU A 682 -21.14 -53.49 4.37
N GLU A 683 -19.83 -53.45 4.08
CA GLU A 683 -19.13 -54.50 3.31
C GLU A 683 -19.14 -55.87 4.03
N LYS A 684 -18.89 -55.89 5.35
CA LYS A 684 -18.96 -57.10 6.19
C LYS A 684 -20.37 -57.70 6.18
N ILE A 685 -21.40 -56.87 6.37
CA ILE A 685 -22.82 -57.28 6.31
C ILE A 685 -23.18 -57.82 4.92
N SER A 686 -22.72 -57.15 3.86
CA SER A 686 -22.87 -57.61 2.46
C SER A 686 -22.28 -59.01 2.28
N ARG A 687 -21.05 -59.26 2.74
CA ARG A 687 -20.38 -60.58 2.68
C ARG A 687 -21.09 -61.65 3.51
N GLN A 688 -21.51 -61.34 4.73
CA GLN A 688 -22.27 -62.28 5.57
C GLN A 688 -23.61 -62.68 4.91
N SER A 689 -24.30 -61.75 4.24
CA SER A 689 -25.52 -62.07 3.49
C SER A 689 -25.26 -62.98 2.29
N LYS A 690 -24.18 -62.72 1.54
CA LYS A 690 -23.72 -63.51 0.39
C LYS A 690 -23.30 -64.93 0.82
N ASN A 691 -22.65 -65.09 1.98
CA ASN A 691 -22.28 -66.40 2.54
C ASN A 691 -23.47 -67.18 3.11
N LYS A 692 -24.44 -66.53 3.79
CA LYS A 692 -25.66 -67.22 4.27
C LYS A 692 -26.48 -67.82 3.11
N LYS A 693 -26.56 -67.14 1.95
CA LYS A 693 -27.21 -67.71 0.75
C LYS A 693 -26.53 -68.98 0.20
N LYS A 694 -25.25 -69.27 0.52
CA LYS A 694 -24.56 -70.49 0.07
C LYS A 694 -24.77 -71.72 0.97
N LYS A 695 -25.36 -71.58 2.17
CA LYS A 695 -25.42 -72.66 3.19
C LYS A 695 -26.83 -73.27 3.39
N VAL A 696 -27.70 -73.17 2.37
CA VAL A 696 -29.12 -73.59 2.42
C VAL A 696 -29.49 -74.49 1.23
N ILE A 697 -28.57 -75.33 0.76
CA ILE A 697 -28.81 -76.36 -0.26
C ILE A 697 -28.18 -77.67 0.22
N THR A 698 -28.98 -78.73 0.33
CA THR A 698 -28.64 -80.07 0.91
C THR A 698 -28.23 -80.02 2.40
N PRO A 699 -28.46 -81.07 3.22
CA PRO A 699 -28.25 -82.51 2.96
C PRO A 699 -29.49 -83.32 2.56
N ALA A 700 -29.24 -84.57 2.15
CA ALA A 700 -30.25 -85.61 1.91
C ALA A 700 -30.36 -86.61 3.09
N LEU A 701 -31.34 -87.51 3.03
CA LEU A 701 -31.64 -88.49 4.09
C LEU A 701 -30.48 -89.45 4.39
N LYS A 702 -30.28 -89.76 5.68
CA LYS A 702 -29.87 -91.11 6.11
C LYS A 702 -30.35 -91.41 7.53
N ASN A 703 -31.20 -92.43 7.70
CA ASN A 703 -31.75 -92.83 9.00
C ASN A 703 -30.74 -93.70 9.77
N ARG A 704 -30.65 -93.54 11.10
CA ARG A 704 -30.65 -94.70 12.02
C ARG A 704 -31.00 -94.36 13.49
N MET A 705 -31.92 -95.18 14.02
CA MET A 705 -32.15 -95.62 15.42
C MET A 705 -31.53 -94.83 16.59
N VAL A 706 -32.40 -94.13 17.32
CA VAL A 706 -32.79 -94.41 18.73
C VAL A 706 -31.87 -95.32 19.58
N GLN A 707 -31.52 -94.81 20.76
CA GLN A 707 -31.53 -95.57 22.02
C GLN A 707 -31.97 -94.63 23.16
N LEU A 708 -32.65 -95.14 24.20
CA LEU A 708 -33.13 -94.37 25.36
C LEU A 708 -32.38 -94.80 26.64
N ASP A 709 -32.16 -93.83 27.53
CA ASP A 709 -32.36 -93.86 28.99
C ASP A 709 -32.31 -92.37 29.47
N SER A 710 -33.22 -91.81 30.27
CA SER A 710 -33.65 -92.13 31.65
C SER A 710 -32.55 -91.77 32.70
N GLN A 711 -32.81 -91.10 33.83
CA GLN A 711 -33.97 -90.30 34.30
C GLN A 711 -33.51 -89.40 35.47
N ASN A 712 -34.21 -88.29 35.79
CA ASN A 712 -34.48 -87.75 37.15
C ASN A 712 -35.06 -86.31 37.13
N GLU A 713 -35.80 -85.96 38.17
CA GLU A 713 -36.46 -84.67 38.41
C GLU A 713 -35.99 -84.06 39.77
N GLU A 714 -36.83 -83.24 40.43
CA GLU A 714 -36.55 -82.41 41.63
C GLU A 714 -35.69 -81.15 41.35
N GLY A 715 -36.02 -79.96 41.88
CA GLY A 715 -37.16 -79.56 42.73
C GLY A 715 -37.33 -78.03 42.77
N GLU A 716 -38.41 -77.56 43.43
CA GLU A 716 -38.81 -76.15 43.52
C GLU A 716 -38.08 -75.38 44.65
N GLU A 717 -38.01 -74.04 44.56
CA GLU A 717 -38.65 -73.13 45.54
C GLU A 717 -38.45 -71.65 45.15
N ASP A 718 -39.41 -70.81 45.54
CA ASP A 718 -39.47 -69.37 45.26
C ASP A 718 -38.73 -68.52 46.31
N ASN A 719 -38.55 -67.22 46.04
CA ASN A 719 -38.93 -66.17 47.00
C ASN A 719 -39.07 -64.80 46.34
N ASP A 720 -40.13 -64.07 46.71
CA ASP A 720 -40.38 -62.69 46.32
C ASP A 720 -39.50 -61.68 47.08
N ASN A 721 -39.50 -60.43 46.64
CA ASN A 721 -40.03 -59.34 47.48
C ASN A 721 -40.30 -58.09 46.62
N ASP A 722 -41.53 -57.61 46.65
CA ASP A 722 -41.92 -56.29 46.14
C ASP A 722 -41.33 -55.15 47.00
N ASN A 723 -41.31 -53.94 46.45
CA ASN A 723 -42.13 -52.80 46.95
C ASN A 723 -41.77 -51.51 46.17
N ASP A 724 -42.73 -51.00 45.38
CA ASP A 724 -43.53 -49.80 45.71
C ASP A 724 -42.91 -48.64 46.52
N MET A 725 -43.27 -47.36 46.29
CA MET A 725 -43.97 -46.69 45.18
C MET A 725 -43.86 -45.16 45.40
N ASP A 726 -44.37 -44.35 44.45
CA ASP A 726 -44.84 -42.96 44.67
C ASP A 726 -43.82 -41.88 45.16
N CYS A 727 -44.16 -40.57 45.16
CA CYS A 727 -44.72 -39.74 44.08
C CYS A 727 -44.66 -38.25 44.46
N ILE A 728 -44.73 -37.34 43.46
CA ILE A 728 -45.29 -35.95 43.60
C ILE A 728 -44.43 -35.00 44.52
N THR A 729 -44.23 -33.69 44.30
CA THR A 729 -45.04 -32.61 43.73
C THR A 729 -44.17 -31.52 43.05
N LEU A 730 -44.80 -30.71 42.19
CA LEU A 730 -44.33 -29.38 41.81
C LEU A 730 -44.63 -28.32 42.91
N LYS A 731 -43.72 -27.35 43.10
CA LYS A 731 -44.06 -25.92 43.30
C LYS A 731 -42.81 -25.05 43.15
N GLY A 732 -42.99 -23.81 42.71
CA GLY A 732 -41.93 -22.81 42.56
C GLY A 732 -42.35 -21.44 43.11
N SER A 733 -41.42 -20.50 43.16
CA SER A 733 -41.70 -19.10 43.51
C SER A 733 -40.74 -18.12 42.81
N LYS A 734 -41.11 -16.84 42.79
CA LYS A 734 -40.34 -15.70 42.28
C LYS A 734 -39.97 -14.78 43.46
N ARG A 735 -38.84 -14.08 43.40
CA ARG A 735 -38.77 -12.60 43.26
C ARG A 735 -37.39 -11.97 43.53
N ASP A 736 -37.11 -10.97 42.70
CA ASP A 736 -36.61 -9.61 42.96
C ASP A 736 -35.35 -9.34 43.83
N GLN A 737 -34.37 -8.68 43.17
CA GLN A 737 -33.64 -7.45 43.58
C GLN A 737 -33.32 -7.24 45.08
N GLN A 738 -32.08 -6.92 45.48
CA GLN A 738 -31.54 -5.54 45.37
C GLN A 738 -30.02 -5.42 45.64
N THR A 739 -29.52 -4.19 45.45
CA THR A 739 -28.13 -3.70 45.61
C THR A 739 -27.48 -3.90 46.98
N ARG A 740 -26.13 -3.99 47.03
CA ARG A 740 -25.28 -3.00 47.74
C ARG A 740 -23.74 -3.14 47.53
N ARG A 741 -23.13 -1.95 47.37
CA ARG A 741 -21.82 -1.40 47.84
C ARG A 741 -20.67 -2.33 48.30
N SER A 742 -19.46 -1.91 47.91
CA SER A 742 -18.15 -2.25 48.48
C SER A 742 -17.98 -1.83 49.95
N PRO A 743 -16.94 -2.34 50.64
CA PRO A 743 -15.84 -1.42 51.00
C PRO A 743 -14.40 -1.97 50.87
N ASN A 744 -13.48 -1.00 50.86
CA ASN A 744 -12.02 -0.98 51.01
C ASN A 744 -11.31 -2.17 51.69
N SER A 745 -10.08 -2.42 51.23
CA SER A 745 -8.93 -2.67 52.13
C SER A 745 -7.69 -1.89 51.64
N LEU A 746 -6.76 -1.59 52.55
CA LEU A 746 -5.53 -0.82 52.29
C LEU A 746 -4.30 -1.72 52.46
N SER A 747 -3.24 -1.48 51.69
CA SER A 747 -1.89 -1.29 52.28
C SER A 747 -0.84 -0.85 51.25
N ASN A 748 0.05 0.01 51.73
CA ASN A 748 1.16 0.63 51.02
C ASN A 748 2.22 -0.38 50.55
N PHE A 749 3.02 0.01 49.54
CA PHE A 749 4.43 0.31 49.82
C PHE A 749 5.00 1.37 48.87
N ASN A 750 5.99 2.13 49.34
CA ASN A 750 6.58 3.27 48.64
C ASN A 750 7.83 2.87 47.84
N LEU A 751 8.08 3.58 46.72
CA LEU A 751 9.45 3.93 46.34
C LEU A 751 9.49 5.25 45.57
N LYS A 752 10.15 6.26 46.15
CA LYS A 752 10.33 7.60 45.55
C LYS A 752 11.43 7.57 44.50
N LYS A 753 11.26 8.32 43.41
CA LYS A 753 12.34 9.14 42.85
C LYS A 753 11.77 10.43 42.25
N THR A 754 12.28 11.55 42.73
CA THR A 754 11.93 12.91 42.32
C THR A 754 12.83 13.37 41.17
N HIS A 755 12.31 14.21 40.26
CA HIS A 755 12.99 15.44 39.83
C HIS A 755 11.98 16.46 39.32
N GLN A 756 12.41 17.73 39.23
CA GLN A 756 11.52 18.89 39.27
C GLN A 756 10.55 19.04 38.08
N THR A 757 9.41 19.64 38.42
CA THR A 757 8.49 20.34 37.52
C THR A 757 9.13 21.56 36.84
N LEU A 758 8.71 21.86 35.61
CA LEU A 758 8.53 23.25 35.19
C LEU A 758 7.20 23.42 34.43
N ALA A 759 6.57 24.55 34.68
CA ALA A 759 5.30 25.03 34.14
C ALA A 759 5.48 25.61 32.72
N SER A 760 4.47 25.87 31.88
CA SER A 760 3.03 25.49 31.85
C SER A 760 2.46 25.92 30.46
N SER A 761 1.16 26.22 30.38
CA SER A 761 0.48 26.87 29.23
C SER A 761 0.30 26.01 27.97
N GLY A 762 -0.89 25.40 27.86
CA GLY A 762 -1.40 24.89 26.57
C GLY A 762 -2.24 25.96 25.87
N ARG A 763 -2.33 25.89 24.53
CA ARG A 763 -3.34 26.62 23.74
C ARG A 763 -4.14 25.68 22.84
N GLN A 764 -5.35 26.13 22.50
CA GLN A 764 -6.39 25.29 21.91
C GLN A 764 -6.14 24.95 20.44
N HIS A 765 -6.73 23.85 19.98
CA HIS A 765 -7.03 23.69 18.55
C HIS A 765 -8.01 24.76 18.10
N GLN A 766 -7.72 25.42 16.98
CA GLN A 766 -8.74 26.02 16.12
C GLN A 766 -8.51 25.58 14.68
N GLU A 767 -9.61 25.47 13.93
CA GLU A 767 -9.62 25.04 12.53
C GLU A 767 -9.21 26.19 11.62
N ILE A 768 -8.29 25.93 10.67
CA ILE A 768 -8.03 26.86 9.57
C ILE A 768 -8.86 26.39 8.37
N LYS A 769 -9.91 27.15 8.05
CA LYS A 769 -10.68 27.00 6.80
C LYS A 769 -9.83 27.47 5.62
N LEU A 770 -9.95 26.81 4.48
CA LEU A 770 -9.41 27.34 3.23
C LEU A 770 -10.17 28.62 2.83
N THR A 771 -9.43 29.72 2.68
CA THR A 771 -9.89 30.95 2.01
C THR A 771 -8.92 31.36 0.91
N LYS A 772 -9.40 32.16 -0.04
CA LYS A 772 -8.82 32.36 -1.37
C LYS A 772 -8.52 33.84 -1.59
N ILE A 773 -7.25 34.22 -1.53
CA ILE A 773 -6.71 35.57 -1.75
C ILE A 773 -5.39 35.35 -2.52
N GLN A 774 -5.10 35.89 -3.72
CA GLN A 774 -5.44 37.14 -4.42
C GLN A 774 -4.53 38.33 -4.06
N SER A 775 -3.36 38.35 -4.72
CA SER A 775 -2.50 39.51 -5.05
C SER A 775 -2.42 40.71 -4.10
N LYS A 776 -1.23 40.93 -3.53
CA LYS A 776 -0.57 42.25 -3.50
C LYS A 776 0.93 42.13 -3.25
N GLN A 777 1.70 43.12 -3.67
CA GLN A 777 3.05 43.38 -3.17
C GLN A 777 2.98 43.80 -1.68
N ASP A 778 4.05 43.55 -0.92
CA ASP A 778 4.93 44.63 -0.43
C ASP A 778 6.15 44.08 0.34
N LEU A 779 7.20 44.92 0.39
CA LEU A 779 8.46 44.88 1.16
C LEU A 779 9.25 43.56 1.34
N ILE A 780 10.57 43.65 1.09
CA ILE A 780 11.59 42.71 1.58
C ILE A 780 12.47 43.48 2.57
N ASP A 781 12.31 43.20 3.87
CA ASP A 781 13.31 43.61 4.86
C ASP A 781 14.46 42.59 4.87
N ILE A 782 15.70 43.08 4.77
CA ILE A 782 16.91 42.25 4.83
C ILE A 782 17.61 42.52 6.16
N GLU A 783 17.32 41.71 7.17
CA GLU A 783 18.14 41.68 8.39
C GLU A 783 19.50 41.02 8.09
N VAL A 784 20.54 41.84 7.98
CA VAL A 784 21.93 41.36 7.86
C VAL A 784 22.45 40.95 9.24
N PHE A 785 22.30 39.68 9.59
CA PHE A 785 23.00 39.11 10.75
C PHE A 785 24.50 38.99 10.46
N SER A 786 25.31 39.57 11.33
CA SER A 786 26.78 39.52 11.27
C SER A 786 27.32 38.53 12.30
N SER A 787 27.78 37.37 11.82
CA SER A 787 28.58 36.38 12.57
C SER A 787 29.33 35.45 11.62
#